data_AF-A0AA36H2N8-F1
#
_entry.id   AF-A0AA36H2N8-F1
#
_cell.length_a   1.000
_cell.length_b   1.000
_cell.length_c   1.000
_cell.angle_alpha   90.00
_cell.angle_beta   90.00
_cell.angle_gamma   90.00
#
_symmetry.space_group_name_H-M   'P 1'
#
loop_
_entity.id
_entity.type
_entity.pdbx_description
1 polymer ?
#
loop_
_entity_poly.entity_id
_entity_poly.type
_entity_poly.pdbx_seq_one_letter_code
_entity_poly.pdbx_strand_id
1 'polypeptide(L)'
;MSFNSSDTPSSLYSLVDEHAGGLLAPWIKYSRSSGDYSILEEYLDTAVKSYLYNGGKGKLVSISELVKRRNKQRNAQLGALRRKKGRGKSGPNILDDINQDILDAGDFLKALKILDGASMRGMRAFKYRELVWDIEQRGKMGENLLHICVLHNTADMNDLAKQIVIRFPKIINDIFISEDYYGLSPLHQAIVNEDVEMVYFLCKKGADVHQRCYGSFFCADDQKASRTDSLEHEWVDLVENTRYTGQMYWGELPLSFAACTNNQDCFRLLRAFKADPNMTDTNGNAVVHMTVIHDLPEMFSLAYSSGASLSLRNNLELTPLALAARLANKRMFSLILESEMDIVWRYGDIVCKAYPLLEIDTIREEDGGLNPNSVLANVVYGGKSSHLEFFDGLLEELLERKWETFAKRRLFQSLFGYLFFLLVFYIAFMTRDVYESYLPDNEIASANSSNHVIVTVQHLSYLDSGRYEMLQGQCHLWKYSGSWKRLVRFFCEMLTLLSVVIRTSKDIVDMQQIGLRRWWIAISAFPEKVLHKASQVVLLMIVPIRTACFIHPVMLLLDNVMTIAVVLMTTMHFLFYCRGMKFVGPFVLMVYKIIIGDMLRFLLIYSVFVLGFAQGTFYVIFHSCEMAETDYRKKNGLSKDDDYKGKFENIMYPPNEALMRMIIMSVGEFGAVYKNLNDCKSRVALQGKILFTVYELLVTLMLLNLLIAMMTRTYEKIAETEKEWKRQWAKVILMLEQSLTNAERLMAMYSYSRPLGSDKARRAFVVRLKSDHKLVIPEKIEYIREKPIIRLSQSHLHVVGPLPRLSHPRMSQ
;
A
#
# COMPACT_ATOMS: atom_id res chain seq x y z
N MET A 1 -49.32 48.24 11.37
CA MET A 1 -49.65 47.10 10.49
C MET A 1 -50.32 46.04 11.35
N SER A 2 -51.64 45.90 11.26
CA SER A 2 -52.41 44.86 11.97
C SER A 2 -52.50 43.61 11.08
N PHE A 3 -52.30 42.43 11.65
CA PHE A 3 -52.25 41.16 10.90
C PHE A 3 -53.60 40.43 10.94
N ASN A 4 -54.00 39.90 9.79
CA ASN A 4 -55.09 38.93 9.63
C ASN A 4 -54.51 37.51 9.77
N SER A 5 -55.22 36.63 10.49
CA SER A 5 -54.83 35.24 10.77
C SER A 5 -54.84 34.30 9.54
N SER A 6 -55.00 34.83 8.33
CA SER A 6 -55.12 34.08 7.07
C SER A 6 -53.81 33.96 6.27
N ASP A 7 -52.77 34.71 6.63
CA ASP A 7 -51.50 34.73 5.91
C ASP A 7 -50.44 33.88 6.61
N THR A 8 -50.73 32.59 6.84
CA THR A 8 -49.67 31.64 7.23
C THR A 8 -48.84 31.30 5.99
N PRO A 9 -47.53 31.59 5.98
CA PRO A 9 -46.67 31.30 4.85
C PRO A 9 -46.72 29.81 4.45
N SER A 10 -46.81 29.49 3.16
CA SER A 10 -46.89 28.10 2.68
C SER A 10 -45.53 27.37 2.68
N SER A 11 -44.42 28.07 2.90
CA SER A 11 -43.06 27.55 2.81
C SER A 11 -42.15 28.14 3.90
N LEU A 12 -41.26 27.32 4.47
CA LEU A 12 -40.25 27.75 5.45
C LEU A 12 -39.46 28.99 4.97
N TYR A 13 -39.12 29.05 3.68
CA TYR A 13 -38.32 30.14 3.11
C TYR A 13 -39.05 31.49 3.01
N SER A 14 -40.38 31.53 3.21
CA SER A 14 -41.08 32.82 3.31
C SER A 14 -40.90 33.50 4.68
N LEU A 15 -40.56 32.74 5.73
CA LEU A 15 -40.22 33.30 7.03
C LEU A 15 -38.84 33.96 6.98
N VAL A 16 -37.85 33.21 6.50
CA VAL A 16 -36.49 33.68 6.25
C VAL A 16 -36.05 33.14 4.89
N ASP A 17 -35.74 34.04 3.97
CA ASP A 17 -35.36 33.72 2.59
C ASP A 17 -33.86 33.36 2.49
N GLU A 18 -33.43 32.76 1.38
CA GLU A 18 -32.05 32.33 1.09
C GLU A 18 -31.01 33.48 1.12
N HIS A 19 -31.47 34.74 1.14
CA HIS A 19 -30.64 35.94 1.24
C HIS A 19 -30.71 36.63 2.62
N ALA A 20 -31.11 35.91 3.68
CA ALA A 20 -31.37 36.46 5.01
C ALA A 20 -32.46 37.57 5.01
N GLY A 21 -33.35 37.53 4.02
CA GLY A 21 -34.55 38.35 3.92
C GLY A 21 -35.78 37.64 4.50
N GLY A 22 -36.98 37.99 4.04
CA GLY A 22 -38.23 37.35 4.46
C GLY A 22 -39.00 38.14 5.51
N LEU A 23 -40.11 37.56 5.98
CA LEU A 23 -41.06 38.25 6.86
C LEU A 23 -40.46 38.62 8.21
N LEU A 24 -39.53 37.83 8.75
CA LEU A 24 -38.92 38.08 10.07
C LEU A 24 -37.80 39.12 10.06
N ALA A 25 -37.16 39.37 8.90
CA ALA A 25 -35.99 40.25 8.80
C ALA A 25 -36.29 41.73 9.10
N PRO A 26 -37.42 42.33 8.67
CA PRO A 26 -37.79 43.70 9.06
C PRO A 26 -38.11 43.83 10.55
N TRP A 27 -38.80 42.84 11.13
CA TRP A 27 -39.19 42.86 12.53
C TRP A 27 -38.00 42.77 13.47
N ILE A 28 -36.99 41.94 13.16
CA ILE A 28 -35.77 41.90 13.98
C ILE A 28 -34.97 43.21 13.89
N LYS A 29 -34.91 43.86 12.72
CA LYS A 29 -34.28 45.18 12.57
C LYS A 29 -35.01 46.25 13.37
N TYR A 30 -36.34 46.17 13.39
CA TYR A 30 -37.17 47.04 14.22
C TYR A 30 -36.90 46.79 15.71
N SER A 31 -37.00 45.54 16.18
CA SER A 31 -36.75 45.17 17.58
C SER A 31 -35.33 45.49 18.06
N ARG A 32 -34.33 45.37 17.18
CA ARG A 32 -32.94 45.74 17.49
C ARG A 32 -32.76 47.25 17.64
N SER A 33 -33.47 48.06 16.84
CA SER A 33 -33.38 49.51 16.91
C SER A 33 -34.22 50.11 18.05
N SER A 34 -35.36 49.48 18.39
CA SER A 34 -36.22 49.88 19.49
C SER A 34 -35.80 49.32 20.86
N GLY A 35 -35.07 48.19 20.88
CA GLY A 35 -34.75 47.44 22.08
C GLY A 35 -35.92 46.62 22.64
N ASP A 36 -37.08 46.63 21.98
CA ASP A 36 -38.30 45.91 22.39
C ASP A 36 -38.54 44.70 21.47
N TYR A 37 -38.51 43.51 22.08
CA TYR A 37 -38.70 42.23 21.40
C TYR A 37 -40.13 41.67 21.53
N SER A 38 -41.02 42.34 22.26
CA SER A 38 -42.39 41.84 22.54
C SER A 38 -43.21 41.57 21.27
N ILE A 39 -43.17 42.48 20.30
CA ILE A 39 -43.87 42.35 19.01
C ILE A 39 -43.34 41.15 18.22
N LEU A 40 -42.02 40.94 18.24
CA LEU A 40 -41.40 39.80 17.59
C LEU A 40 -41.80 38.48 18.28
N GLU A 41 -41.90 38.47 19.61
CA GLU A 41 -42.33 37.28 20.36
C GLU A 41 -43.77 36.87 20.05
N GLU A 42 -44.71 37.83 19.99
CA GLU A 42 -46.11 37.56 19.60
C GLU A 42 -46.18 37.01 18.17
N TYR A 43 -45.34 37.54 17.28
CA TYR A 43 -45.24 37.06 15.91
C TYR A 43 -44.64 35.65 15.84
N LEU A 44 -43.62 35.33 16.64
CA LEU A 44 -43.07 33.97 16.73
C LEU A 44 -44.12 32.96 17.24
N ASP A 45 -44.95 33.37 18.20
CA ASP A 45 -46.02 32.52 18.75
C ASP A 45 -47.14 32.21 17.75
N THR A 46 -47.38 33.10 16.79
CA THR A 46 -48.40 32.92 15.75
C THR A 46 -47.82 32.22 14.52
N ALA A 47 -46.69 32.70 14.01
CA ALA A 47 -46.11 32.25 12.74
C ALA A 47 -45.28 30.96 12.88
N VAL A 48 -44.49 30.80 13.94
CA VAL A 48 -43.58 29.64 14.08
C VAL A 48 -44.27 28.45 14.75
N LYS A 49 -45.23 28.70 15.63
CA LYS A 49 -45.92 27.65 16.40
C LYS A 49 -46.70 26.66 15.54
N SER A 50 -47.16 27.07 14.35
CA SER A 50 -47.82 26.18 13.38
C SER A 50 -46.88 25.12 12.80
N TYR A 51 -45.57 25.39 12.76
CA TYR A 51 -44.53 24.48 12.26
C TYR A 51 -43.95 23.55 13.33
N LEU A 52 -44.31 23.75 14.61
CA LEU A 52 -43.75 22.99 15.74
C LEU A 52 -44.70 21.90 16.20
N TYR A 53 -44.19 20.71 16.48
CA TYR A 53 -44.97 19.65 17.12
C TYR A 53 -45.41 20.07 18.52
N ASN A 54 -46.71 19.94 18.78
CA ASN A 54 -47.34 20.25 20.07
C ASN A 54 -47.00 21.67 20.57
N GLY A 55 -46.83 22.63 19.64
CA GLY A 55 -46.46 24.00 19.96
C GLY A 55 -45.09 24.15 20.64
N GLY A 56 -44.14 23.27 20.31
CA GLY A 56 -42.75 23.34 20.80
C GLY A 56 -42.38 22.33 21.89
N LYS A 57 -43.31 21.46 22.32
CA LYS A 57 -43.01 20.40 23.30
C LYS A 57 -42.25 19.21 22.71
N GLY A 58 -42.27 19.06 21.39
CA GLY A 58 -41.63 17.96 20.67
C GLY A 58 -42.53 16.74 20.48
N LYS A 59 -42.09 15.84 19.58
CA LYS A 59 -42.68 14.53 19.29
C LYS A 59 -41.56 13.50 19.24
N LEU A 60 -41.78 12.34 19.87
CA LEU A 60 -40.90 11.19 19.75
C LEU A 60 -41.20 10.47 18.44
N VAL A 61 -40.20 10.42 17.56
CA VAL A 61 -40.28 9.79 16.23
C VAL A 61 -39.40 8.55 16.22
N SER A 62 -39.89 7.46 15.64
CA SER A 62 -39.12 6.22 15.55
C SER A 62 -37.94 6.38 14.59
N ILE A 63 -36.77 5.87 14.95
CA ILE A 63 -35.57 5.98 14.10
C ILE A 63 -35.73 5.18 12.82
N SER A 64 -36.47 4.07 12.84
CA SER A 64 -36.79 3.29 11.64
C SER A 64 -37.53 4.14 10.60
N GLU A 65 -38.41 5.06 11.00
CA GLU A 65 -39.07 5.99 10.10
C GLU A 65 -38.08 7.00 9.48
N LEU A 66 -37.16 7.54 10.27
CA LEU A 66 -36.12 8.46 9.79
C LEU A 66 -35.15 7.76 8.81
N VAL A 67 -34.73 6.53 9.14
CA VAL A 67 -33.88 5.70 8.28
C VAL A 67 -34.59 5.34 6.98
N LYS A 68 -35.90 5.01 7.01
CA LYS A 68 -36.69 4.78 5.79
C LYS A 68 -36.71 6.01 4.87
N ARG A 69 -36.89 7.21 5.43
CA ARG A 69 -36.83 8.46 4.65
C ARG A 69 -35.44 8.68 4.05
N ARG A 70 -34.38 8.47 4.83
CA ARG A 70 -32.97 8.55 4.37
C ARG A 70 -32.70 7.57 3.23
N ASN A 71 -33.12 6.31 3.37
CA ASN A 71 -32.99 5.29 2.34
C ASN A 71 -33.75 5.65 1.06
N LYS A 72 -34.95 6.25 1.18
CA LYS A 72 -35.72 6.74 0.03
C LYS A 72 -34.99 7.86 -0.72
N GLN A 73 -34.41 8.82 0.00
CA GLN A 73 -33.60 9.89 -0.59
C GLN A 73 -32.36 9.33 -1.30
N ARG A 74 -31.62 8.40 -0.65
CA ARG A 74 -30.47 7.72 -1.26
C ARG A 74 -30.81 7.01 -2.55
N ASN A 75 -31.90 6.25 -2.52
CA ASN A 75 -32.37 5.53 -3.69
C ASN A 75 -32.75 6.49 -4.82
N ALA A 76 -33.32 7.66 -4.51
CA ALA A 76 -33.63 8.71 -5.48
C ALA A 76 -32.36 9.33 -6.10
N GLN A 77 -31.30 9.53 -5.32
CA GLN A 77 -30.01 10.08 -5.78
C GLN A 77 -29.17 9.07 -6.60
N LEU A 78 -29.37 7.75 -6.42
CA LEU A 78 -28.65 6.73 -7.18
C LEU A 78 -29.13 6.60 -8.64
N GLY A 79 -28.21 6.73 -9.60
CA GLY A 79 -28.49 6.50 -11.02
C GLY A 79 -28.90 5.05 -11.35
N ALA A 80 -29.71 4.86 -12.42
CA ALA A 80 -30.32 3.57 -12.79
C ALA A 80 -29.31 2.41 -12.93
N LEU A 81 -28.10 2.69 -13.42
CA LEU A 81 -27.05 1.68 -13.61
C LEU A 81 -26.38 1.24 -12.29
N ARG A 82 -26.32 2.13 -11.28
CA ARG A 82 -25.81 1.80 -9.93
C ARG A 82 -26.82 0.96 -9.15
N ARG A 83 -28.13 1.23 -9.31
CA ARG A 83 -29.22 0.38 -8.76
C ARG A 83 -29.09 -1.08 -9.23
N LYS A 84 -28.79 -1.30 -10.52
CA LYS A 84 -28.63 -2.65 -11.12
C LYS A 84 -27.39 -3.42 -10.65
N LYS A 85 -26.30 -2.72 -10.25
CA LYS A 85 -25.05 -3.35 -9.77
C LYS A 85 -25.04 -3.69 -8.27
N GLY A 86 -26.11 -3.37 -7.53
CA GLY A 86 -26.21 -3.67 -6.11
C GLY A 86 -25.20 -2.94 -5.21
N ARG A 87 -24.56 -1.87 -5.70
CA ARG A 87 -23.68 -1.00 -4.90
C ARG A 87 -24.52 0.13 -4.30
N GLY A 88 -24.52 0.25 -2.98
CA GLY A 88 -25.38 1.19 -2.24
C GLY A 88 -26.81 0.67 -1.99
N LYS A 89 -27.01 -0.65 -1.90
CA LYS A 89 -28.30 -1.18 -1.46
C LYS A 89 -28.55 -0.72 -0.02
N SER A 90 -29.76 -0.22 0.23
CA SER A 90 -30.36 -0.29 1.56
C SER A 90 -30.19 -1.74 2.05
N GLY A 91 -29.91 -1.97 3.33
CA GLY A 91 -30.07 -3.31 3.89
C GLY A 91 -31.43 -3.88 3.47
N PRO A 92 -31.58 -5.19 3.26
CA PRO A 92 -32.86 -5.76 2.85
C PRO A 92 -33.94 -5.22 3.79
N ASN A 93 -34.93 -4.51 3.24
CA ASN A 93 -36.10 -4.11 3.98
C ASN A 93 -36.85 -5.40 4.30
N ILE A 94 -36.53 -6.03 5.42
CA ILE A 94 -37.24 -7.24 5.90
C ILE A 94 -38.75 -6.98 5.95
N LEU A 95 -39.16 -5.72 6.10
CA LEU A 95 -40.55 -5.25 6.14
C LEU A 95 -41.20 -5.00 4.78
N ASP A 96 -40.44 -4.86 3.67
CA ASP A 96 -41.06 -4.75 2.33
C ASP A 96 -41.58 -6.12 1.85
N ASP A 97 -41.02 -7.21 2.38
CA ASP A 97 -41.49 -8.59 2.15
C ASP A 97 -42.57 -9.04 3.16
N ILE A 98 -42.86 -8.24 4.19
CA ILE A 98 -43.91 -8.56 5.18
C ILE A 98 -45.22 -7.93 4.74
N ASN A 99 -46.01 -8.71 3.99
CA ASN A 99 -47.41 -8.39 3.73
C ASN A 99 -48.20 -8.43 5.06
N GLN A 100 -48.80 -7.31 5.46
CA GLN A 100 -49.64 -7.22 6.65
C GLN A 100 -50.84 -8.18 6.63
N ASP A 101 -51.23 -8.61 5.44
CA ASP A 101 -52.42 -9.44 5.22
C ASP A 101 -52.16 -10.95 5.43
N ILE A 102 -50.91 -11.40 5.60
CA ILE A 102 -50.54 -12.84 5.71
C ILE A 102 -49.52 -13.07 6.84
N LEU A 103 -49.77 -12.52 8.03
CA LEU A 103 -48.85 -12.68 9.17
C LEU A 103 -49.14 -13.95 9.98
N ASP A 104 -48.27 -14.95 9.85
CA ASP A 104 -48.12 -15.99 10.87
C ASP A 104 -47.61 -15.35 12.18
N ALA A 105 -48.25 -15.69 13.30
CA ALA A 105 -48.02 -15.06 14.60
C ALA A 105 -46.54 -15.09 15.06
N GLY A 106 -45.73 -16.03 14.54
CA GLY A 106 -44.30 -16.13 14.82
C GLY A 106 -43.44 -15.03 14.17
N ASP A 107 -43.75 -14.63 12.94
CA ASP A 107 -43.02 -13.56 12.23
C ASP A 107 -43.44 -12.17 12.70
N PHE A 108 -44.71 -12.02 13.13
CA PHE A 108 -45.15 -10.84 13.87
C PHE A 108 -44.39 -10.71 15.19
N LEU A 109 -44.24 -11.79 15.96
CA LEU A 109 -43.46 -11.78 17.20
C LEU A 109 -41.98 -11.50 16.96
N LYS A 110 -41.42 -11.96 15.84
CA LYS A 110 -40.02 -11.71 15.45
C LYS A 110 -39.83 -10.24 15.04
N ALA A 111 -40.77 -9.66 14.29
CA ALA A 111 -40.81 -8.23 13.99
C ALA A 111 -41.02 -7.39 15.25
N LEU A 112 -41.89 -7.82 16.16
CA LEU A 112 -42.08 -7.19 17.48
C LEU A 112 -40.86 -7.33 18.38
N LYS A 113 -40.13 -8.44 18.32
CA LYS A 113 -38.89 -8.67 19.07
C LYS A 113 -37.71 -7.88 18.50
N ILE A 114 -37.70 -7.62 17.19
CA ILE A 114 -36.82 -6.67 16.51
C ILE A 114 -37.21 -5.22 16.88
N LEU A 115 -38.52 -4.92 17.00
CA LEU A 115 -39.04 -3.65 17.51
C LEU A 115 -38.81 -3.47 19.03
N ASP A 116 -38.80 -4.54 19.82
CA ASP A 116 -38.58 -4.58 21.28
C ASP A 116 -37.10 -4.70 21.68
N GLY A 117 -36.19 -4.93 20.73
CA GLY A 117 -34.76 -4.62 20.83
C GLY A 117 -33.97 -5.64 21.66
N ALA A 118 -33.28 -6.55 20.97
CA ALA A 118 -32.20 -7.31 21.56
C ALA A 118 -30.92 -6.46 21.61
N SER A 119 -30.27 -6.44 22.77
CA SER A 119 -28.99 -5.77 23.00
C SER A 119 -27.85 -6.46 22.24
N MET A 120 -27.14 -5.72 21.40
CA MET A 120 -25.81 -6.10 20.91
C MET A 120 -24.82 -5.01 21.30
N ARG A 121 -23.75 -5.40 22.00
CA ARG A 121 -22.56 -4.58 22.34
C ARG A 121 -22.73 -3.38 23.30
N GLY A 122 -23.66 -3.43 24.25
CA GLY A 122 -23.59 -2.56 25.45
C GLY A 122 -23.81 -1.05 25.23
N MET A 123 -24.07 -0.56 24.02
CA MET A 123 -24.59 0.78 23.77
C MET A 123 -26.12 0.75 23.78
N ARG A 124 -26.75 1.64 24.56
CA ARG A 124 -28.20 1.86 24.49
C ARG A 124 -28.51 2.54 23.17
N ALA A 125 -28.95 1.78 22.17
CA ALA A 125 -29.56 2.36 20.99
C ALA A 125 -30.88 3.02 21.43
N PHE A 126 -30.92 4.36 21.42
CA PHE A 126 -32.18 5.06 21.48
C PHE A 126 -32.99 4.60 20.27
N LYS A 127 -34.24 4.18 20.44
CA LYS A 127 -35.14 3.77 19.32
C LYS A 127 -35.99 4.92 18.79
N TYR A 128 -36.13 5.94 19.64
CA TYR A 128 -36.91 7.13 19.37
C TYR A 128 -35.99 8.33 19.48
N ARG A 129 -36.26 9.29 18.61
CA ARG A 129 -35.61 10.59 18.61
C ARG A 129 -36.65 11.67 18.82
N GLU A 130 -36.38 12.59 19.73
CA GLU A 130 -37.24 13.75 19.95
C GLU A 130 -36.97 14.78 18.86
N LEU A 131 -38.01 15.10 18.07
CA LEU A 131 -37.98 16.16 17.07
C LEU A 131 -39.00 17.23 17.45
N VAL A 132 -38.61 18.50 17.29
CA VAL A 132 -39.45 19.64 17.67
C VAL A 132 -40.15 20.23 16.47
N TRP A 133 -39.43 20.38 15.35
CA TRP A 133 -39.99 20.87 14.10
C TRP A 133 -40.67 19.77 13.28
N ASP A 134 -41.83 20.07 12.70
CA ASP A 134 -42.60 19.13 11.89
C ASP A 134 -41.81 18.65 10.67
N ILE A 135 -41.66 17.33 10.50
CA ILE A 135 -40.83 16.72 9.46
C ILE A 135 -41.32 17.11 8.05
N GLU A 136 -42.63 17.31 7.86
CA GLU A 136 -43.21 17.64 6.56
C GLU A 136 -43.01 19.11 6.17
N GLN A 137 -42.83 19.99 7.16
CA GLN A 137 -42.73 21.43 6.97
C GLN A 137 -41.28 21.95 7.08
N ARG A 138 -40.30 21.08 6.77
CA ARG A 138 -38.87 21.43 6.73
C ARG A 138 -38.44 21.91 5.34
N GLY A 139 -37.28 22.55 5.28
CA GLY A 139 -36.67 22.96 4.03
C GLY A 139 -36.23 21.78 3.15
N LYS A 140 -35.71 22.07 1.95
CA LYS A 140 -35.33 21.05 0.97
C LYS A 140 -34.24 20.09 1.48
N MET A 141 -33.35 20.58 2.35
CA MET A 141 -32.28 19.80 2.99
C MET A 141 -32.71 19.26 4.37
N GLY A 142 -33.98 19.40 4.77
CA GLY A 142 -34.48 18.99 6.07
C GLY A 142 -34.09 19.95 7.22
N GLU A 143 -33.72 21.18 6.90
CA GLU A 143 -33.41 22.26 7.83
C GLU A 143 -34.65 22.79 8.56
N ASN A 144 -34.42 23.45 9.69
CA ASN A 144 -35.44 24.17 10.45
C ASN A 144 -35.13 25.67 10.39
N LEU A 145 -36.03 26.50 10.94
CA LEU A 145 -35.84 27.95 10.95
C LEU A 145 -34.53 28.38 11.67
N LEU A 146 -34.19 27.71 12.78
CA LEU A 146 -32.97 28.00 13.54
C LEU A 146 -31.70 27.73 12.70
N HIS A 147 -31.66 26.62 11.96
CA HIS A 147 -30.57 26.26 11.06
C HIS A 147 -30.36 27.30 9.96
N ILE A 148 -31.44 27.86 9.40
CA ILE A 148 -31.36 28.92 8.39
C ILE A 148 -30.78 30.20 9.01
N CYS A 149 -31.26 30.61 10.18
CA CYS A 149 -30.74 31.79 10.88
C CYS A 149 -29.25 31.66 11.19
N VAL A 150 -28.82 30.51 11.71
CA VAL A 150 -27.40 30.24 12.01
C VAL A 150 -26.60 30.11 10.71
N LEU A 151 -27.16 29.64 9.59
CA LEU A 151 -26.44 29.52 8.31
C LEU A 151 -25.95 30.87 7.78
N HIS A 152 -26.80 31.90 7.89
CA HIS A 152 -26.49 33.22 7.34
C HIS A 152 -25.45 33.99 8.16
N ASN A 153 -25.33 33.69 9.45
CA ASN A 153 -24.36 34.31 10.37
C ASN A 153 -24.32 35.86 10.29
N THR A 154 -25.46 36.50 10.04
CA THR A 154 -25.57 37.97 10.13
C THR A 154 -25.96 38.35 11.55
N ALA A 155 -25.55 39.54 12.01
CA ALA A 155 -25.85 39.98 13.37
C ALA A 155 -27.36 39.95 13.68
N ASP A 156 -28.20 40.36 12.72
CA ASP A 156 -29.67 40.33 12.87
C ASP A 156 -30.20 38.89 13.00
N MET A 157 -29.69 37.96 12.18
CA MET A 157 -30.13 36.56 12.23
C MET A 157 -29.61 35.83 13.47
N ASN A 158 -28.42 36.18 13.97
CA ASN A 158 -27.90 35.65 15.23
C ASN A 158 -28.74 36.13 16.41
N ASP A 159 -29.19 37.38 16.42
CA ASP A 159 -30.12 37.88 17.45
C ASP A 159 -31.50 37.22 17.34
N LEU A 160 -32.03 37.03 16.12
CA LEU A 160 -33.25 36.28 15.89
C LEU A 160 -33.13 34.83 16.39
N ALA A 161 -32.01 34.15 16.09
CA ALA A 161 -31.71 32.80 16.57
C ALA A 161 -31.70 32.74 18.10
N LYS A 162 -31.08 33.71 18.77
CA LYS A 162 -31.09 33.81 20.24
C LYS A 162 -32.52 33.92 20.78
N GLN A 163 -33.37 34.75 20.18
CA GLN A 163 -34.77 34.90 20.60
C GLN A 163 -35.58 33.61 20.39
N ILE A 164 -35.41 32.94 19.24
CA ILE A 164 -36.07 31.65 18.96
C ILE A 164 -35.68 30.61 20.01
N VAL A 165 -34.40 30.51 20.38
CA VAL A 165 -33.93 29.56 21.40
C VAL A 165 -34.45 29.90 22.80
N ILE A 166 -34.57 31.19 23.14
CA ILE A 166 -35.16 31.62 24.43
C ILE A 166 -36.64 31.21 24.49
N ARG A 167 -37.40 31.40 23.41
CA ARG A 167 -38.82 31.07 23.36
C ARG A 167 -39.07 29.55 23.30
N PHE A 168 -38.30 28.84 22.48
CA PHE A 168 -38.46 27.40 22.23
C PHE A 168 -37.16 26.66 22.59
N PRO A 169 -36.88 26.36 23.87
CA PRO A 169 -35.57 25.84 24.30
C PRO A 169 -35.23 24.47 23.72
N LYS A 170 -36.22 23.61 23.44
CA LYS A 170 -35.98 22.26 22.91
C LYS A 170 -35.52 22.24 21.45
N ILE A 171 -35.75 23.30 20.68
CA ILE A 171 -35.39 23.35 19.25
C ILE A 171 -33.87 23.28 19.02
N ILE A 172 -33.09 23.55 20.08
CA ILE A 172 -31.63 23.62 20.04
C ILE A 172 -30.96 22.28 19.67
N ASN A 173 -31.60 21.15 19.98
CA ASN A 173 -31.10 19.80 19.73
C ASN A 173 -31.76 19.14 18.51
N ASP A 174 -32.55 19.91 17.76
CA ASP A 174 -33.13 19.44 16.50
C ASP A 174 -32.04 19.31 15.43
N ILE A 175 -32.25 18.42 14.45
CA ILE A 175 -31.23 18.05 13.47
C ILE A 175 -31.70 18.22 12.03
N PHE A 176 -30.75 18.28 11.11
CA PHE A 176 -31.00 18.08 9.68
C PHE A 176 -31.38 16.63 9.39
N ILE A 177 -32.34 16.45 8.47
CA ILE A 177 -32.89 15.13 8.10
C ILE A 177 -32.45 14.67 6.70
N SER A 178 -31.90 15.56 5.85
CA SER A 178 -31.38 15.15 4.55
C SER A 178 -30.26 14.11 4.68
N GLU A 179 -30.12 13.25 3.68
CA GLU A 179 -29.02 12.28 3.66
C GLU A 179 -27.62 12.91 3.76
N ASP A 180 -27.41 14.06 3.11
CA ASP A 180 -26.11 14.71 3.04
C ASP A 180 -25.72 15.33 4.39
N TYR A 181 -26.66 15.94 5.11
CA TYR A 181 -26.42 16.66 6.37
C TYR A 181 -27.04 15.97 7.58
N TYR A 182 -27.43 14.71 7.48
CA TYR A 182 -28.17 14.01 8.54
C TYR A 182 -27.49 14.14 9.91
N GLY A 183 -28.25 14.58 10.93
CA GLY A 183 -27.73 14.72 12.29
C GLY A 183 -26.91 15.99 12.54
N LEU A 184 -26.70 16.84 11.53
CA LEU A 184 -26.12 18.17 11.74
C LEU A 184 -27.02 18.97 12.68
N SER A 185 -26.44 19.59 13.71
CA SER A 185 -27.16 20.39 14.70
C SER A 185 -26.78 21.88 14.60
N PRO A 186 -27.57 22.80 15.19
CA PRO A 186 -27.24 24.22 15.21
C PRO A 186 -25.86 24.49 15.84
N LEU A 187 -25.47 23.67 16.82
CA LEU A 187 -24.17 23.76 17.46
C LEU A 187 -23.01 23.48 16.49
N HIS A 188 -23.14 22.45 15.63
CA HIS A 188 -22.12 22.18 14.60
C HIS A 188 -21.96 23.36 13.64
N GLN A 189 -23.09 23.97 13.24
CA GLN A 189 -23.09 25.08 12.30
C GLN A 189 -22.46 26.35 12.90
N ALA A 190 -22.76 26.65 14.16
CA ALA A 190 -22.13 27.76 14.88
C ALA A 190 -20.60 27.59 14.99
N ILE A 191 -20.12 26.36 15.17
CA ILE A 191 -18.68 26.04 15.19
C ILE A 191 -18.04 26.24 13.81
N VAL A 192 -18.72 25.83 12.74
CA VAL A 192 -18.25 26.02 11.36
C VAL A 192 -18.19 27.50 10.98
N ASN A 193 -19.09 28.31 11.51
CA ASN A 193 -19.10 29.77 11.35
C ASN A 193 -18.05 30.50 12.21
N GLU A 194 -17.33 29.78 13.07
CA GLU A 194 -16.34 30.33 14.00
C GLU A 194 -16.90 31.36 15.01
N ASP A 195 -18.21 31.34 15.27
CA ASP A 195 -18.87 32.25 16.23
C ASP A 195 -18.84 31.68 17.66
N VAL A 196 -17.83 32.09 18.43
CA VAL A 196 -17.63 31.68 19.83
C VAL A 196 -18.78 32.15 20.74
N GLU A 197 -19.37 33.32 20.47
CA GLU A 197 -20.46 33.86 21.29
C GLU A 197 -21.73 33.04 21.14
N MET A 198 -22.07 32.68 19.89
CA MET A 198 -23.21 31.81 19.60
C MET A 198 -22.99 30.42 20.20
N VAL A 199 -21.79 29.83 20.07
CA VAL A 199 -21.47 28.54 20.69
C VAL A 199 -21.65 28.60 22.21
N TYR A 200 -21.15 29.65 22.87
CA TYR A 200 -21.33 29.82 24.32
C TYR A 200 -22.80 29.94 24.70
N PHE A 201 -23.58 30.72 23.95
CA PHE A 201 -25.00 30.89 24.18
C PHE A 201 -25.76 29.57 24.04
N LEU A 202 -25.49 28.81 22.97
CA LEU A 202 -26.14 27.52 22.71
C LEU A 202 -25.81 26.51 23.81
N CYS A 203 -24.54 26.37 24.19
CA CYS A 203 -24.14 25.47 25.27
C CYS A 203 -24.77 25.86 26.62
N LYS A 204 -24.83 27.17 26.94
CA LYS A 204 -25.48 27.66 28.17
C LYS A 204 -26.98 27.36 28.21
N LYS A 205 -27.65 27.28 27.06
CA LYS A 205 -29.07 26.95 26.93
C LYS A 205 -29.36 25.45 26.85
N GLY A 206 -28.33 24.60 26.95
CA GLY A 206 -28.49 23.14 27.02
C GLY A 206 -28.36 22.41 25.67
N ALA A 207 -27.59 22.97 24.73
CA ALA A 207 -27.21 22.23 23.52
C ALA A 207 -26.40 20.97 23.85
N ASP A 208 -26.73 19.85 23.22
CA ASP A 208 -26.00 18.60 23.39
C ASP A 208 -24.64 18.66 22.67
N VAL A 209 -23.58 18.59 23.47
CA VAL A 209 -22.19 18.63 23.01
C VAL A 209 -21.73 17.30 22.42
N HIS A 210 -22.48 16.22 22.63
CA HIS A 210 -22.20 14.88 22.11
C HIS A 210 -23.10 14.49 20.94
N GLN A 211 -23.84 15.46 20.39
CA GLN A 211 -24.73 15.25 19.27
C GLN A 211 -23.94 14.74 18.05
N ARG A 212 -24.33 13.60 17.47
CA ARG A 212 -23.64 13.04 16.30
C ARG A 212 -24.25 13.49 14.97
N CYS A 213 -23.40 13.80 14.00
CA CYS A 213 -23.73 14.08 12.61
C CYS A 213 -23.30 12.91 11.71
N TYR A 214 -24.27 12.20 11.13
CA TYR A 214 -24.03 11.02 10.27
C TYR A 214 -24.10 11.34 8.77
N GLY A 215 -24.15 12.61 8.39
CA GLY A 215 -24.37 13.05 7.01
C GLY A 215 -23.38 12.45 6.01
N SER A 216 -23.87 12.10 4.82
CA SER A 216 -23.01 11.61 3.73
C SER A 216 -21.91 12.61 3.39
N PHE A 217 -22.21 13.91 3.47
CA PHE A 217 -21.27 14.99 3.16
C PHE A 217 -20.03 14.98 4.06
N PHE A 218 -20.22 14.68 5.34
CA PHE A 218 -19.16 14.65 6.36
C PHE A 218 -18.45 13.31 6.50
N CYS A 219 -18.75 12.33 5.64
CA CYS A 219 -18.02 11.06 5.59
C CYS A 219 -16.92 11.08 4.54
N ALA A 220 -15.91 10.22 4.72
CA ALA A 220 -14.84 10.06 3.76
C ALA A 220 -15.38 9.62 2.39
N ASP A 221 -14.86 10.22 1.32
CA ASP A 221 -15.35 10.07 -0.05
C ASP A 221 -15.29 8.61 -0.55
N ASP A 222 -14.31 7.84 -0.10
CA ASP A 222 -14.14 6.42 -0.43
C ASP A 222 -15.23 5.55 0.19
N GLN A 223 -15.79 5.96 1.33
CA GLN A 223 -16.86 5.25 2.02
C GLN A 223 -18.26 5.66 1.53
N LYS A 224 -18.44 6.84 0.91
CA LYS A 224 -19.76 7.34 0.48
C LYS A 224 -20.56 6.32 -0.34
N ALA A 225 -19.88 5.58 -1.22
CA ALA A 225 -20.52 4.59 -2.09
C ALA A 225 -20.85 3.25 -1.41
N SER A 226 -20.26 2.96 -0.25
CA SER A 226 -20.40 1.70 0.48
C SER A 226 -21.26 1.80 1.74
N ARG A 227 -21.78 3.00 2.03
CA ARG A 227 -22.70 3.26 3.15
C ARG A 227 -23.94 2.38 3.07
N THR A 228 -24.27 1.73 4.18
CA THR A 228 -25.51 1.00 4.38
C THR A 228 -26.16 1.43 5.69
N ASP A 229 -27.49 1.37 5.73
CA ASP A 229 -28.24 1.66 6.95
C ASP A 229 -28.85 0.38 7.51
N SER A 230 -28.81 0.26 8.84
CA SER A 230 -29.65 -0.67 9.60
C SER A 230 -30.90 0.06 10.09
N LEU A 231 -32.02 -0.66 10.21
CA LEU A 231 -33.24 -0.14 10.84
C LEU A 231 -33.16 -0.15 12.38
N GLU A 232 -32.17 -0.84 12.94
CA GLU A 232 -32.03 -1.03 14.39
C GLU A 232 -31.35 0.17 15.08
N HIS A 233 -30.57 0.96 14.34
CA HIS A 233 -29.83 2.10 14.88
C HIS A 233 -29.75 3.27 13.91
N GLU A 234 -29.51 4.47 14.44
CA GLU A 234 -29.50 5.72 13.66
C GLU A 234 -28.22 5.92 12.84
N TRP A 235 -27.08 5.43 13.35
CA TRP A 235 -25.78 5.57 12.70
C TRP A 235 -25.69 4.70 11.44
N VAL A 236 -24.68 5.00 10.62
CA VAL A 236 -24.48 4.37 9.31
C VAL A 236 -23.42 3.28 9.43
N ASP A 237 -23.68 2.14 8.81
CA ASP A 237 -22.71 1.05 8.70
C ASP A 237 -21.77 1.33 7.54
N LEU A 238 -20.49 1.34 7.87
CA LEU A 238 -19.41 1.65 6.94
C LEU A 238 -18.52 0.43 6.73
N VAL A 239 -17.94 0.35 5.53
CA VAL A 239 -16.88 -0.64 5.26
C VAL A 239 -15.62 -0.24 6.03
N GLU A 240 -15.03 -1.22 6.72
CA GLU A 240 -13.92 -1.02 7.65
C GLU A 240 -12.64 -0.47 6.97
N ASN A 241 -12.40 -0.75 5.69
CA ASN A 241 -11.15 -0.33 5.03
C ASN A 241 -11.25 1.05 4.37
N THR A 242 -10.65 2.05 5.02
CA THR A 242 -10.65 3.44 4.56
C THR A 242 -9.24 3.95 4.26
N ARG A 243 -9.19 4.92 3.35
CA ARG A 243 -8.02 5.76 3.05
C ARG A 243 -8.22 7.20 3.53
N TYR A 244 -9.40 7.50 4.10
CA TYR A 244 -9.80 8.84 4.54
C TYR A 244 -9.61 9.88 3.44
N THR A 245 -10.07 9.57 2.23
CA THR A 245 -10.03 10.52 1.12
C THR A 245 -11.17 11.53 1.23
N GLY A 246 -10.93 12.76 0.81
CA GLY A 246 -11.92 13.84 0.83
C GLY A 246 -11.55 14.94 1.81
N GLN A 247 -12.09 16.14 1.58
CA GLN A 247 -11.73 17.34 2.36
C GLN A 247 -12.65 17.55 3.58
N MET A 248 -13.89 17.02 3.54
CA MET A 248 -14.95 17.38 4.49
C MET A 248 -15.21 16.32 5.58
N TYR A 249 -14.28 15.39 5.81
CA TYR A 249 -14.41 14.42 6.88
C TYR A 249 -14.04 15.05 8.23
N TRP A 250 -14.99 15.67 8.94
CA TRP A 250 -14.75 16.39 10.21
C TRP A 250 -15.10 15.59 11.48
N GLY A 251 -15.36 14.29 11.31
CA GLY A 251 -15.88 13.43 12.35
C GLY A 251 -17.38 13.72 12.57
N GLU A 252 -17.96 13.11 13.59
CA GLU A 252 -19.41 13.21 13.85
C GLU A 252 -19.74 14.16 15.00
N LEU A 253 -18.76 14.60 15.78
CA LEU A 253 -18.96 15.27 17.07
C LEU A 253 -18.70 16.78 16.96
N PRO A 254 -19.40 17.65 17.72
CA PRO A 254 -19.12 19.09 17.75
C PRO A 254 -17.67 19.40 18.13
N LEU A 255 -17.12 18.64 19.08
CA LEU A 255 -15.72 18.78 19.48
C LEU A 255 -14.74 18.43 18.35
N SER A 256 -15.05 17.43 17.51
CA SER A 256 -14.20 17.08 16.37
C SER A 256 -14.32 18.13 15.25
N PHE A 257 -15.49 18.74 15.06
CA PHE A 257 -15.67 19.87 14.14
C PHE A 257 -14.80 21.06 14.56
N ALA A 258 -14.84 21.45 15.85
CA ALA A 258 -14.00 22.55 16.35
C ALA A 258 -12.50 22.26 16.20
N ALA A 259 -12.11 20.99 16.33
CA ALA A 259 -10.74 20.56 16.09
C ALA A 259 -10.36 20.66 14.60
N CYS A 260 -11.24 20.26 13.68
CA CYS A 260 -10.97 20.28 12.24
C CYS A 260 -10.98 21.71 11.65
N THR A 261 -11.77 22.64 12.20
CA THR A 261 -11.73 24.07 11.82
C THR A 261 -10.54 24.82 12.43
N ASN A 262 -9.71 24.13 13.24
CA ASN A 262 -8.56 24.72 13.94
C ASN A 262 -8.94 25.88 14.90
N ASN A 263 -10.19 25.93 15.36
CA ASN A 263 -10.65 26.95 16.30
C ASN A 263 -10.39 26.52 17.76
N GLN A 264 -9.29 27.01 18.32
CA GLN A 264 -8.84 26.67 19.68
C GLN A 264 -9.79 27.18 20.77
N ASP A 265 -10.48 28.29 20.54
CA ASP A 265 -11.35 28.92 21.54
C ASP A 265 -12.66 28.15 21.66
N CYS A 266 -13.29 27.80 20.52
CA CYS A 266 -14.43 26.88 20.50
C CYS A 266 -14.07 25.54 21.14
N PHE A 267 -12.87 25.00 20.87
CA PHE A 267 -12.43 23.74 21.46
C PHE A 267 -12.33 23.81 23.00
N ARG A 268 -11.69 24.85 23.54
CA ARG A 268 -11.58 25.08 24.99
C ARG A 268 -12.95 25.27 25.63
N LEU A 269 -13.84 26.01 24.96
CA LEU A 269 -15.19 26.28 25.41
C LEU A 269 -16.02 24.99 25.54
N LEU A 270 -16.02 24.16 24.49
CA LEU A 270 -16.71 22.87 24.52
C LEU A 270 -16.16 21.95 25.61
N ARG A 271 -14.83 21.95 25.82
CA ARG A 271 -14.21 21.20 26.92
C ARG A 271 -14.65 21.71 28.29
N ALA A 272 -14.83 23.03 28.47
CA ALA A 272 -15.38 23.62 29.70
C ALA A 272 -16.83 23.15 29.96
N PHE A 273 -17.61 22.93 28.90
CA PHE A 273 -18.94 22.29 28.96
C PHE A 273 -18.90 20.75 29.02
N LYS A 274 -17.78 20.16 29.46
CA LYS A 274 -17.59 18.71 29.67
C LYS A 274 -17.63 17.85 28.40
N ALA A 275 -17.30 18.41 27.23
CA ALA A 275 -17.07 17.59 26.03
C ALA A 275 -15.94 16.57 26.27
N ASP A 276 -16.14 15.32 25.88
CA ASP A 276 -15.16 14.24 26.04
C ASP A 276 -14.33 14.09 24.75
N PRO A 277 -13.00 14.35 24.77
CA PRO A 277 -12.14 14.19 23.60
C PRO A 277 -11.91 12.73 23.19
N ASN A 278 -12.23 11.77 24.07
CA ASN A 278 -12.03 10.35 23.82
C ASN A 278 -13.26 9.68 23.17
N MET A 279 -14.35 10.42 22.98
CA MET A 279 -15.52 9.91 22.28
C MET A 279 -15.19 9.68 20.81
N THR A 280 -15.60 8.53 20.29
CA THR A 280 -15.29 8.10 18.92
C THR A 280 -16.50 8.26 18.01
N ASP A 281 -16.21 8.46 16.72
CA ASP A 281 -17.19 8.42 15.64
C ASP A 281 -17.54 6.99 15.19
N THR A 282 -18.34 6.84 14.12
CA THR A 282 -18.66 5.54 13.49
C THR A 282 -17.45 4.75 13.01
N ASN A 283 -16.38 5.40 12.59
CA ASN A 283 -15.13 4.76 12.19
C ASN A 283 -14.23 4.40 13.40
N GLY A 284 -14.66 4.71 14.62
CA GLY A 284 -13.86 4.53 15.83
C GLY A 284 -12.79 5.62 16.01
N ASN A 285 -12.81 6.69 15.22
CA ASN A 285 -11.87 7.78 15.31
C ASN A 285 -12.26 8.75 16.44
N ALA A 286 -11.36 8.94 17.39
CA ALA A 286 -11.42 10.03 18.37
C ALA A 286 -10.92 11.35 17.78
N VAL A 287 -11.06 12.46 18.52
CA VAL A 287 -10.63 13.80 18.07
C VAL A 287 -9.15 13.84 17.67
N VAL A 288 -8.28 13.14 18.41
CA VAL A 288 -6.84 13.03 18.07
C VAL A 288 -6.63 12.39 16.70
N HIS A 289 -7.39 11.36 16.32
CA HIS A 289 -7.30 10.76 14.99
C HIS A 289 -7.69 11.77 13.91
N MET A 290 -8.70 12.61 14.16
CA MET A 290 -9.14 13.65 13.22
C MET A 290 -8.06 14.71 12.98
N THR A 291 -7.37 15.16 14.04
CA THR A 291 -6.25 16.10 13.90
C THR A 291 -5.08 15.52 13.09
N VAL A 292 -4.89 14.19 13.14
CA VAL A 292 -3.88 13.49 12.33
C VAL A 292 -4.28 13.43 10.86
N ILE A 293 -5.56 13.18 10.57
CA ILE A 293 -6.08 13.09 9.20
C ILE A 293 -5.93 14.43 8.46
N HIS A 294 -6.20 15.54 9.16
CA HIS A 294 -6.13 16.91 8.58
C HIS A 294 -4.79 17.61 8.74
N ASP A 295 -3.78 16.96 9.36
CA ASP A 295 -2.47 17.55 9.62
C ASP A 295 -2.50 18.86 10.45
N LEU A 296 -3.16 18.84 11.62
CA LEU A 296 -3.31 20.00 12.50
C LEU A 296 -2.48 19.86 13.79
N PRO A 297 -1.18 20.20 13.79
CA PRO A 297 -0.27 19.96 14.92
C PRO A 297 -0.60 20.80 16.17
N GLU A 298 -1.02 22.05 15.98
CA GLU A 298 -1.38 22.93 17.10
C GLU A 298 -2.62 22.42 17.83
N MET A 299 -3.66 22.06 17.09
CA MET A 299 -4.87 21.47 17.64
C MET A 299 -4.60 20.11 18.29
N PHE A 300 -3.72 19.28 17.70
CA PHE A 300 -3.30 18.03 18.33
C PHE A 300 -2.67 18.28 19.71
N SER A 301 -1.77 19.27 19.82
CA SER A 301 -1.14 19.61 21.10
C SER A 301 -2.16 20.09 22.14
N LEU A 302 -3.16 20.88 21.70
CA LEU A 302 -4.26 21.34 22.55
C LEU A 302 -5.13 20.17 23.02
N ALA A 303 -5.54 19.29 22.09
CA ALA A 303 -6.35 18.11 22.39
C ALA A 303 -5.63 17.19 23.39
N TYR A 304 -4.33 16.94 23.19
CA TYR A 304 -3.51 16.17 24.12
C TYR A 304 -3.44 16.82 25.51
N SER A 305 -3.16 18.14 25.58
CA SER A 305 -3.16 18.88 26.85
C SER A 305 -4.51 18.87 27.56
N SER A 306 -5.61 18.75 26.81
CA SER A 306 -6.98 18.70 27.34
C SER A 306 -7.41 17.31 27.85
N GLY A 307 -6.52 16.31 27.79
CA GLY A 307 -6.77 14.95 28.29
C GLY A 307 -7.21 13.93 27.23
N ALA A 308 -6.92 14.18 25.95
CA ALA A 308 -7.13 13.18 24.91
C ALA A 308 -6.09 12.04 25.03
N SER A 309 -6.55 10.80 24.93
CA SER A 309 -5.69 9.61 25.05
C SER A 309 -5.14 9.17 23.70
N LEU A 310 -3.84 8.85 23.66
CA LEU A 310 -3.13 8.39 22.45
C LEU A 310 -3.23 6.87 22.24
N SER A 311 -3.64 6.12 23.27
CA SER A 311 -3.75 4.67 23.22
C SER A 311 -5.05 4.16 22.57
N LEU A 312 -5.97 5.06 22.19
CA LEU A 312 -7.24 4.66 21.57
C LEU A 312 -7.00 4.13 20.17
N ARG A 313 -7.72 3.06 19.84
CA ARG A 313 -7.68 2.42 18.53
C ARG A 313 -9.01 2.64 17.82
N ASN A 314 -8.93 2.94 16.54
CA ASN A 314 -10.10 3.01 15.68
C ASN A 314 -10.55 1.61 15.21
N ASN A 315 -11.57 1.55 14.35
CA ASN A 315 -12.07 0.27 13.81
C ASN A 315 -11.04 -0.46 12.92
N LEU A 316 -9.99 0.23 12.46
CA LEU A 316 -8.85 -0.37 11.77
C LEU A 316 -7.77 -0.91 12.74
N GLU A 317 -8.03 -0.86 14.05
CA GLU A 317 -7.10 -1.16 15.13
C GLU A 317 -5.85 -0.25 15.14
N LEU A 318 -5.92 0.92 14.49
CA LEU A 318 -4.85 1.89 14.41
C LEU A 318 -5.00 2.93 15.50
N THR A 319 -3.89 3.27 16.15
CA THR A 319 -3.75 4.45 17.01
C THR A 319 -3.45 5.70 16.20
N PRO A 320 -3.48 6.91 16.80
CA PRO A 320 -3.11 8.13 16.11
C PRO A 320 -1.69 8.07 15.52
N LEU A 321 -0.74 7.44 16.22
CA LEU A 321 0.63 7.25 15.73
C LEU A 321 0.67 6.33 14.49
N ALA A 322 0.02 5.16 14.58
CA ALA A 322 -0.04 4.22 13.47
C ALA A 322 -0.81 4.78 12.26
N LEU A 323 -1.84 5.60 12.52
CA LEU A 323 -2.62 6.31 11.49
C LEU A 323 -1.76 7.37 10.78
N ALA A 324 -0.97 8.16 11.51
CA ALA A 324 -0.05 9.13 10.92
C ALA A 324 0.97 8.45 9.98
N ALA A 325 1.47 7.28 10.38
CA ALA A 325 2.37 6.45 9.58
C ALA A 325 1.68 5.90 8.32
N ARG A 326 0.42 5.47 8.42
CA ARG A 326 -0.39 4.98 7.27
C ARG A 326 -0.72 6.10 6.27
N LEU A 327 -1.04 7.30 6.76
CA LEU A 327 -1.34 8.45 5.89
C LEU A 327 -0.09 9.06 5.25
N ALA A 328 1.09 8.71 5.79
CA ALA A 328 2.40 9.23 5.42
C ALA A 328 2.62 10.70 5.80
N ASN A 329 2.10 11.11 6.96
CA ASN A 329 2.29 12.45 7.50
C ASN A 329 3.45 12.46 8.51
N LYS A 330 4.66 12.83 8.05
CA LYS A 330 5.88 12.83 8.87
C LYS A 330 5.86 13.91 9.97
N ARG A 331 5.28 15.08 9.69
CA ARG A 331 5.23 16.20 10.64
C ARG A 331 4.44 15.81 11.88
N MET A 332 3.21 15.32 11.66
CA MET A 332 2.36 14.84 12.73
C MET A 332 2.96 13.62 13.44
N PHE A 333 3.52 12.67 12.67
CA PHE A 333 4.18 11.50 13.26
C PHE A 333 5.31 11.90 14.22
N SER A 334 6.14 12.87 13.85
CA SER A 334 7.25 13.35 14.70
C SER A 334 6.73 14.00 15.98
N LEU A 335 5.64 14.80 15.88
CA LEU A 335 5.01 15.44 17.03
C LEU A 335 4.42 14.43 18.02
N ILE A 336 3.69 13.41 17.52
CA ILE A 336 3.12 12.34 18.36
C ILE A 336 4.25 11.53 19.01
N LEU A 337 5.28 11.20 18.23
CA LEU A 337 6.41 10.44 18.74
C LEU A 337 7.16 11.21 19.85
N GLU A 338 7.26 12.53 19.73
CA GLU A 338 7.81 13.39 20.78
C GLU A 338 6.91 13.47 22.01
N SER A 339 5.58 13.46 21.84
CA SER A 339 4.63 13.48 22.95
C SER A 339 4.51 12.15 23.70
N GLU A 340 4.84 11.03 23.06
CA GLU A 340 4.86 9.69 23.69
C GLU A 340 6.22 9.30 24.32
N MET A 341 7.30 9.89 23.83
CA MET A 341 8.66 9.55 24.25
C MET A 341 8.98 10.01 25.67
N ASP A 342 9.65 9.19 26.47
CA ASP A 342 10.15 9.56 27.79
C ASP A 342 11.65 9.92 27.74
N ILE A 343 12.07 10.93 28.50
CA ILE A 343 13.48 11.31 28.61
C ILE A 343 14.09 10.54 29.78
N VAL A 344 15.06 9.66 29.50
CA VAL A 344 15.72 8.83 30.53
C VAL A 344 16.76 9.65 31.28
N TRP A 345 17.61 10.36 30.55
CA TRP A 345 18.63 11.25 31.10
C TRP A 345 19.07 12.29 30.06
N ARG A 346 19.59 13.42 30.54
CA ARG A 346 20.23 14.46 29.73
C ARG A 346 21.65 14.68 30.26
N TYR A 347 22.64 14.68 29.37
CA TYR A 347 24.04 14.94 29.71
C TYR A 347 24.65 15.92 28.71
N GLY A 348 24.81 17.19 29.13
CA GLY A 348 25.18 18.28 28.23
C GLY A 348 24.22 18.35 27.04
N ASP A 349 24.78 18.32 25.83
CA ASP A 349 24.00 18.31 24.58
C ASP A 349 23.45 16.92 24.21
N ILE A 350 23.76 15.86 24.96
CA ILE A 350 23.30 14.50 24.62
C ILE A 350 22.05 14.18 25.43
N VAL A 351 20.96 13.84 24.72
CA VAL A 351 19.69 13.43 25.32
C VAL A 351 19.43 11.97 25.01
N CYS A 352 19.11 11.21 26.06
CA CYS A 352 18.68 9.84 25.92
C CYS A 352 17.15 9.77 25.98
N LYS A 353 16.56 9.45 24.83
CA LYS A 353 15.12 9.35 24.62
C LYS A 353 14.71 7.88 24.59
N ALA A 354 13.65 7.52 25.30
CA ALA A 354 13.04 6.20 25.32
C ALA A 354 11.68 6.26 24.62
N TYR A 355 11.56 5.54 23.51
CA TYR A 355 10.33 5.46 22.71
C TYR A 355 9.60 4.15 23.03
N PRO A 356 8.31 4.16 23.39
CA PRO A 356 7.56 2.93 23.62
C PRO A 356 7.48 2.08 22.35
N LEU A 357 7.70 0.76 22.45
CA LEU A 357 7.80 -0.14 21.30
C LEU A 357 6.48 -0.73 20.82
N LEU A 358 5.46 -0.75 21.69
CA LEU A 358 4.17 -1.44 21.51
C LEU A 358 3.54 -1.28 20.11
N GLU A 359 3.69 -0.11 19.49
CA GLU A 359 3.05 0.22 18.21
C GLU A 359 4.03 0.51 17.08
N ILE A 360 5.27 0.83 17.45
CA ILE A 360 6.33 1.15 16.50
C ILE A 360 6.82 -0.14 15.84
N ASP A 361 7.00 -1.17 16.66
CA ASP A 361 7.61 -2.42 16.23
C ASP A 361 6.61 -3.41 15.65
N THR A 362 7.11 -4.29 14.78
CA THR A 362 6.35 -5.39 14.18
C THR A 362 6.12 -6.56 15.14
N ILE A 363 6.88 -6.67 16.24
CA ILE A 363 6.76 -7.76 17.22
C ILE A 363 5.87 -7.32 18.38
N ARG A 364 4.86 -8.13 18.72
CA ARG A 364 4.04 -7.93 19.93
C ARG A 364 4.82 -8.34 21.18
N GLU A 365 4.77 -7.50 22.20
CA GLU A 365 5.52 -7.69 23.45
C GLU A 365 5.08 -8.93 24.25
N GLU A 366 3.80 -9.30 24.15
CA GLU A 366 3.17 -10.39 24.91
C GLU A 366 3.54 -11.79 24.37
N ASP A 367 3.26 -12.04 23.09
CA ASP A 367 3.33 -13.38 22.50
C ASP A 367 4.52 -13.58 21.53
N GLY A 368 5.25 -12.50 21.20
CA GLY A 368 6.23 -12.52 20.10
C GLY A 368 5.58 -12.70 18.70
N GLY A 369 4.25 -12.56 18.62
CA GLY A 369 3.49 -12.57 17.37
C GLY A 369 3.74 -11.32 16.55
N LEU A 370 3.38 -11.36 15.25
CA LEU A 370 3.56 -10.22 14.34
C LEU A 370 2.33 -9.32 14.32
N ASN A 371 2.54 -8.01 14.47
CA ASN A 371 1.51 -6.98 14.31
C ASN A 371 1.58 -6.36 12.89
N PRO A 372 0.63 -6.66 12.00
CA PRO A 372 0.62 -6.11 10.63
C PRO A 372 0.28 -4.61 10.60
N ASN A 373 -0.38 -4.10 11.65
CA ASN A 373 -0.83 -2.72 11.76
C ASN A 373 0.21 -1.82 12.46
N SER A 374 1.40 -2.35 12.73
CA SER A 374 2.52 -1.58 13.30
C SER A 374 2.94 -0.43 12.39
N VAL A 375 3.51 0.62 12.99
CA VAL A 375 4.07 1.77 12.27
C VAL A 375 5.08 1.31 11.22
N LEU A 376 6.02 0.44 11.62
CA LEU A 376 7.06 -0.03 10.71
C LEU A 376 6.48 -0.80 9.52
N ALA A 377 5.48 -1.67 9.72
CA ALA A 377 4.81 -2.36 8.62
C ALA A 377 4.08 -1.39 7.69
N ASN A 378 3.32 -0.43 8.24
CA ASN A 378 2.58 0.56 7.46
C ASN A 378 3.50 1.44 6.60
N VAL A 379 4.66 1.85 7.12
CA VAL A 379 5.67 2.64 6.38
C VAL A 379 6.33 1.80 5.28
N VAL A 380 6.70 0.55 5.57
CA VAL A 380 7.44 -0.31 4.63
C VAL A 380 6.57 -0.79 3.47
N TYR A 381 5.31 -1.16 3.74
CA TYR A 381 4.34 -1.57 2.72
C TYR A 381 3.56 -0.40 2.11
N GLY A 382 3.75 0.82 2.63
CA GLY A 382 3.17 2.05 2.11
C GLY A 382 3.58 2.36 0.67
N GLY A 383 2.61 2.74 -0.16
CA GLY A 383 2.82 3.01 -1.58
C GLY A 383 3.25 4.44 -1.92
N LYS A 384 2.99 5.41 -1.04
CA LYS A 384 3.32 6.83 -1.28
C LYS A 384 4.83 7.09 -1.22
N SER A 385 5.31 8.08 -1.96
CA SER A 385 6.69 8.58 -1.90
C SER A 385 7.00 9.23 -0.55
N SER A 386 6.02 9.90 0.08
CA SER A 386 6.16 10.53 1.40
C SER A 386 6.52 9.55 2.52
N HIS A 387 6.16 8.26 2.41
CA HIS A 387 6.63 7.25 3.38
C HIS A 387 8.16 7.07 3.38
N LEU A 388 8.86 7.45 2.30
CA LEU A 388 10.33 7.36 2.25
C LEU A 388 11.01 8.27 3.27
N GLU A 389 10.38 9.37 3.65
CA GLU A 389 10.95 10.32 4.61
C GLU A 389 10.95 9.81 6.05
N PHE A 390 10.15 8.76 6.35
CA PHE A 390 10.07 8.15 7.68
C PHE A 390 11.31 7.30 8.01
N PHE A 391 12.09 6.89 6.99
CA PHE A 391 13.35 6.18 7.22
C PHE A 391 14.45 7.10 7.73
N ASP A 392 14.24 8.42 7.82
CA ASP A 392 15.20 9.32 8.45
C ASP A 392 14.90 9.40 9.97
N GLY A 393 15.85 8.98 10.82
CA GLY A 393 15.75 9.08 12.28
C GLY A 393 15.45 7.74 12.98
N LEU A 394 14.41 7.71 13.83
CA LEU A 394 14.13 6.58 14.74
C LEU A 394 14.01 5.22 14.04
N LEU A 395 13.27 5.15 12.92
CA LEU A 395 13.02 3.89 12.23
C LEU A 395 14.29 3.31 11.60
N GLU A 396 15.22 4.15 11.12
CA GLU A 396 16.51 3.69 10.62
C GLU A 396 17.36 3.09 11.73
N GLU A 397 17.44 3.74 12.90
CA GLU A 397 18.16 3.18 14.04
C GLU A 397 17.54 1.86 14.53
N LEU A 398 16.21 1.76 14.56
CA LEU A 398 15.51 0.53 14.93
C LEU A 398 15.83 -0.60 13.93
N LEU A 399 15.78 -0.32 12.63
CA LEU A 399 16.12 -1.28 11.59
C LEU A 399 17.59 -1.69 11.64
N GLU A 400 18.50 -0.78 11.97
CA GLU A 400 19.93 -1.08 12.13
C GLU A 400 20.15 -2.02 13.33
N ARG A 401 19.46 -1.80 14.45
CA ARG A 401 19.51 -2.74 15.58
C ARG A 401 18.91 -4.10 15.25
N LYS A 402 17.81 -4.16 14.49
CA LYS A 402 17.29 -5.45 13.98
C LYS A 402 18.28 -6.14 13.04
N TRP A 403 19.00 -5.36 12.24
CA TRP A 403 20.03 -5.86 11.34
C TRP A 403 21.20 -6.51 12.09
N GLU A 404 21.72 -5.84 13.11
CA GLU A 404 22.83 -6.34 13.92
C GLU A 404 22.47 -7.57 14.75
N THR A 405 21.24 -7.62 15.28
CA THR A 405 20.82 -8.67 16.22
C THR A 405 20.55 -10.01 15.55
N PHE A 406 19.81 -10.05 14.45
CA PHE A 406 19.47 -11.31 13.78
C PHE A 406 19.60 -11.29 12.26
N ALA A 407 19.18 -10.21 11.58
CA ALA A 407 19.00 -10.25 10.14
C ALA A 407 20.32 -10.40 9.37
N LYS A 408 21.41 -9.75 9.81
CA LYS A 408 22.74 -9.92 9.23
C LYS A 408 23.19 -11.38 9.28
N ARG A 409 23.17 -12.00 10.47
CA ARG A 409 23.59 -13.40 10.66
C ARG A 409 22.76 -14.35 9.81
N ARG A 410 21.43 -14.18 9.79
CA ARG A 410 20.52 -15.03 9.03
C ARG A 410 20.71 -14.88 7.52
N LEU A 411 20.89 -13.66 7.03
CA LEU A 411 21.15 -13.40 5.62
C LEU A 411 22.47 -14.04 5.16
N PHE A 412 23.55 -13.92 5.95
CA PHE A 412 24.83 -14.54 5.62
C PHE A 412 24.79 -16.08 5.70
N GLN A 413 24.07 -16.65 6.67
CA GLN A 413 23.82 -18.10 6.72
C GLN A 413 23.06 -18.59 5.48
N SER A 414 22.03 -17.85 5.06
CA SER A 414 21.27 -18.15 3.83
C SER A 414 22.14 -18.01 2.58
N LEU A 415 22.97 -16.96 2.50
CA LEU A 415 23.90 -16.73 1.40
C LEU A 415 24.92 -17.87 1.29
N PHE A 416 25.54 -18.27 2.40
CA PHE A 416 26.49 -19.38 2.41
C PHE A 416 25.83 -20.69 1.96
N GLY A 417 24.63 -20.99 2.47
CA GLY A 417 23.86 -22.16 2.02
C GLY A 417 23.44 -22.08 0.55
N TYR A 418 23.17 -20.89 0.02
CA TYR A 418 22.90 -20.68 -1.41
C TYR A 418 24.15 -20.86 -2.27
N LEU A 419 25.29 -20.29 -1.89
CA LEU A 419 26.56 -20.45 -2.61
C LEU A 419 27.01 -21.91 -2.63
N PHE A 420 26.85 -22.63 -1.51
CA PHE A 420 27.11 -24.06 -1.46
C PHE A 420 26.20 -24.84 -2.42
N PHE A 421 24.89 -24.54 -2.42
CA PHE A 421 23.94 -25.14 -3.36
C PHE A 421 24.32 -24.85 -4.82
N LEU A 422 24.69 -23.60 -5.14
CA LEU A 422 25.09 -23.20 -6.48
C LEU A 422 26.37 -23.92 -6.93
N LEU A 423 27.35 -24.07 -6.03
CA LEU A 423 28.58 -24.82 -6.29
C LEU A 423 28.28 -26.28 -6.62
N VAL A 424 27.49 -26.96 -5.79
CA VAL A 424 27.12 -28.38 -6.00
C VAL A 424 26.32 -28.53 -7.30
N PHE A 425 25.40 -27.61 -7.57
CA PHE A 425 24.62 -27.61 -8.80
C PHE A 425 25.47 -27.39 -10.05
N TYR A 426 26.42 -26.46 -9.98
CA TYR A 426 27.34 -26.19 -11.09
C TYR A 426 28.28 -27.37 -11.35
N ILE A 427 28.80 -28.01 -10.30
CA ILE A 427 29.61 -29.23 -10.45
C ILE A 427 28.78 -30.36 -11.08
N ALA A 428 27.52 -30.54 -10.67
CA ALA A 428 26.62 -31.53 -11.28
C ALA A 428 26.40 -31.26 -12.78
N PHE A 429 26.32 -29.98 -13.18
CA PHE A 429 26.13 -29.60 -14.57
C PHE A 429 27.40 -29.74 -15.42
N MET A 430 28.54 -29.23 -14.95
CA MET A 430 29.81 -29.25 -15.71
C MET A 430 30.40 -30.67 -15.85
N THR A 431 29.98 -31.61 -15.00
CA THR A 431 30.36 -33.04 -15.09
C THR A 431 29.43 -33.85 -15.99
N ARG A 432 28.50 -33.21 -16.71
CA ARG A 432 27.64 -33.85 -17.72
C ARG A 432 28.49 -34.22 -18.93
N ASP A 433 28.53 -35.52 -19.24
CA ASP A 433 29.20 -36.02 -20.44
C ASP A 433 28.49 -35.46 -21.70
N VAL A 434 29.25 -34.73 -22.53
CA VAL A 434 28.86 -34.39 -23.90
C VAL A 434 29.34 -35.54 -24.77
N TYR A 435 28.41 -36.33 -25.32
CA TYR A 435 28.79 -37.37 -26.29
C TYR A 435 29.20 -36.69 -27.59
N GLU A 436 30.50 -36.64 -27.85
CA GLU A 436 31.03 -36.35 -29.18
C GLU A 436 30.74 -37.58 -30.04
N SER A 437 29.75 -37.47 -30.94
CA SER A 437 29.41 -38.54 -31.87
C SER A 437 30.52 -38.69 -32.90
N TYR A 438 31.56 -39.46 -32.58
CA TYR A 438 32.42 -40.06 -33.59
C TYR A 438 31.61 -41.15 -34.30
N LEU A 439 31.24 -40.91 -35.54
CA LEU A 439 30.84 -41.97 -36.46
C LEU A 439 32.04 -42.91 -36.63
N PRO A 440 31.91 -44.24 -36.50
CA PRO A 440 32.96 -45.16 -36.90
C PRO A 440 33.14 -45.11 -38.42
N ASP A 441 34.39 -44.98 -38.87
CA ASP A 441 34.82 -44.78 -40.28
C ASP A 441 34.41 -45.87 -41.29
N ASN A 442 33.57 -46.85 -40.91
CA ASN A 442 33.22 -47.98 -41.78
C ASN A 442 31.98 -47.78 -42.66
N GLU A 443 31.34 -46.60 -42.65
CA GLU A 443 30.27 -46.24 -43.60
C GLU A 443 30.64 -45.07 -44.54
N ILE A 444 31.94 -44.77 -44.72
CA ILE A 444 32.42 -43.72 -45.65
C ILE A 444 32.84 -44.34 -47.00
N ALA A 445 31.98 -45.18 -47.58
CA ALA A 445 32.12 -45.57 -48.99
C ALA A 445 31.09 -44.88 -49.91
N SER A 446 30.17 -44.06 -49.40
CA SER A 446 29.18 -43.41 -50.26
C SER A 446 28.52 -42.15 -49.66
N ALA A 447 29.29 -41.22 -49.08
CA ALA A 447 28.79 -39.87 -48.83
C ALA A 447 29.94 -38.87 -48.88
N ASN A 448 29.93 -38.04 -49.93
CA ASN A 448 30.89 -36.99 -50.15
C ASN A 448 30.95 -35.99 -48.99
N SER A 449 32.16 -35.53 -48.75
CA SER A 449 32.58 -34.56 -47.75
C SER A 449 32.03 -33.16 -48.02
N SER A 450 31.12 -32.71 -47.17
CA SER A 450 30.98 -31.30 -46.75
C SER A 450 29.83 -31.24 -45.77
N ASN A 451 30.12 -30.93 -44.49
CA ASN A 451 29.23 -30.28 -43.51
C ASN A 451 29.71 -30.56 -42.09
N HIS A 452 30.66 -29.74 -41.61
CA HIS A 452 30.82 -29.51 -40.18
C HIS A 452 29.59 -28.73 -39.69
N VAL A 453 28.54 -29.44 -39.28
CA VAL A 453 27.33 -28.86 -38.70
C VAL A 453 27.39 -28.97 -37.18
N ILE A 454 27.28 -27.81 -36.55
CA ILE A 454 27.22 -27.58 -35.11
C ILE A 454 26.15 -28.48 -34.46
N VAL A 455 26.53 -29.11 -33.35
CA VAL A 455 25.89 -30.21 -32.59
C VAL A 455 24.40 -30.01 -32.24
N THR A 456 23.81 -28.83 -32.41
CA THR A 456 22.39 -28.57 -32.12
C THR A 456 21.44 -28.89 -33.27
N VAL A 457 21.89 -28.83 -34.53
CA VAL A 457 21.02 -29.05 -35.71
C VAL A 457 20.91 -30.53 -36.08
N GLN A 458 21.92 -31.34 -35.72
CA GLN A 458 21.92 -32.79 -35.93
C GLN A 458 20.78 -33.52 -35.19
N HIS A 459 20.30 -32.97 -34.07
CA HIS A 459 19.16 -33.57 -33.34
C HIS A 459 17.80 -33.37 -34.03
N LEU A 460 17.64 -32.32 -34.86
CA LEU A 460 16.40 -32.10 -35.62
C LEU A 460 16.39 -32.89 -36.94
N SER A 461 17.54 -33.09 -37.59
CA SER A 461 17.62 -33.91 -38.82
C SER A 461 17.51 -35.42 -38.53
N TYR A 462 17.90 -35.87 -37.34
CA TYR A 462 17.70 -37.27 -36.91
C TYR A 462 16.23 -37.62 -36.59
N LEU A 463 15.39 -36.64 -36.27
CA LEU A 463 13.95 -36.83 -36.06
C LEU A 463 13.22 -37.26 -37.35
N ASP A 464 13.74 -36.84 -38.51
CA ASP A 464 13.19 -37.19 -39.83
C ASP A 464 13.68 -38.57 -40.33
N SER A 465 14.71 -39.14 -39.70
CA SER A 465 15.42 -40.33 -40.17
C SER A 465 15.08 -41.63 -39.44
N GLY A 466 14.14 -41.62 -38.48
CA GLY A 466 13.59 -42.83 -37.85
C GLY A 466 14.57 -43.74 -37.08
N ARG A 467 15.80 -43.30 -36.80
CA ARG A 467 16.80 -44.07 -36.03
C ARG A 467 16.73 -43.74 -34.54
N TYR A 468 15.85 -44.43 -33.81
CA TYR A 468 15.62 -44.22 -32.37
C TYR A 468 16.67 -44.88 -31.45
N GLU A 469 17.42 -45.88 -31.94
CA GLU A 469 18.30 -46.72 -31.10
C GLU A 469 19.62 -46.04 -30.67
N MET A 470 20.18 -45.16 -31.50
CA MET A 470 21.46 -44.48 -31.18
C MET A 470 21.30 -43.36 -30.13
N LEU A 471 20.09 -42.79 -30.01
CA LEU A 471 19.77 -41.75 -29.01
C LEU A 471 19.48 -42.33 -27.62
N GLN A 472 19.03 -43.60 -27.53
CA GLN A 472 18.76 -44.28 -26.25
C GLN A 472 20.02 -44.45 -25.39
N GLY A 473 21.21 -44.52 -26.00
CA GLY A 473 22.50 -44.59 -25.29
C GLY A 473 22.95 -43.27 -24.64
N GLN A 474 22.28 -42.16 -24.91
CA GLN A 474 22.63 -40.80 -24.46
C GLN A 474 21.79 -40.33 -23.27
N CYS A 475 20.82 -41.13 -22.80
CA CYS A 475 20.06 -40.80 -21.60
C CYS A 475 21.00 -40.71 -20.38
N HIS A 476 20.88 -39.60 -19.66
CA HIS A 476 21.79 -39.28 -18.55
C HIS A 476 21.61 -40.15 -17.31
N LEU A 477 20.53 -40.93 -17.24
CA LEU A 477 20.38 -41.96 -16.22
C LEU A 477 21.09 -43.24 -16.68
N TRP A 478 21.96 -43.75 -15.80
CA TRP A 478 22.45 -45.14 -15.68
C TRP A 478 23.90 -45.48 -16.01
N LYS A 479 24.74 -44.58 -16.52
CA LYS A 479 26.19 -44.83 -16.56
C LYS A 479 26.92 -44.07 -15.46
N TYR A 480 26.76 -44.50 -14.21
CA TYR A 480 27.55 -43.96 -13.07
C TYR A 480 28.83 -44.78 -12.79
N SER A 481 28.99 -45.97 -13.39
CA SER A 481 30.17 -46.80 -13.18
C SER A 481 31.34 -46.40 -14.10
N GLY A 482 32.56 -46.54 -13.56
CA GLY A 482 33.81 -46.56 -14.33
C GLY A 482 34.67 -45.28 -14.35
N SER A 483 34.19 -44.13 -13.87
CA SER A 483 35.02 -42.89 -13.83
C SER A 483 34.72 -42.00 -12.62
N TRP A 484 35.78 -41.41 -12.04
CA TRP A 484 35.69 -40.52 -10.87
C TRP A 484 34.77 -39.31 -11.12
N LYS A 485 34.77 -38.78 -12.35
CA LYS A 485 33.88 -37.68 -12.77
C LYS A 485 32.39 -38.03 -12.63
N ARG A 486 32.01 -39.26 -12.99
CA ARG A 486 30.62 -39.75 -12.95
C ARG A 486 30.15 -40.04 -11.53
N LEU A 487 31.06 -40.45 -10.64
CA LEU A 487 30.78 -40.64 -9.22
C LEU A 487 30.54 -39.30 -8.51
N VAL A 488 31.40 -38.30 -8.77
CA VAL A 488 31.20 -36.92 -8.27
C VAL A 488 29.85 -36.37 -8.72
N ARG A 489 29.48 -36.59 -9.99
CA ARG A 489 28.17 -36.19 -10.52
C ARG A 489 27.01 -36.81 -9.74
N PHE A 490 27.04 -38.12 -9.48
CA PHE A 490 25.97 -38.80 -8.73
C PHE A 490 25.77 -38.17 -7.34
N PHE A 491 26.85 -37.94 -6.59
CA PHE A 491 26.77 -37.31 -5.28
C PHE A 491 26.23 -35.88 -5.36
N CYS A 492 26.66 -35.09 -6.34
CA CYS A 492 26.17 -33.73 -6.52
C CYS A 492 24.69 -33.67 -6.94
N GLU A 493 24.24 -34.57 -7.83
CA GLU A 493 22.81 -34.68 -8.20
C GLU A 493 21.94 -35.10 -7.00
N MET A 494 22.38 -36.07 -6.19
CA MET A 494 21.66 -36.44 -4.96
C MET A 494 21.61 -35.29 -3.96
N LEU A 495 22.73 -34.59 -3.75
CA LEU A 495 22.81 -33.48 -2.81
C LEU A 495 21.98 -32.27 -3.27
N THR A 496 21.93 -31.99 -4.58
CA THR A 496 21.07 -30.93 -5.12
C THR A 496 19.59 -31.25 -4.95
N LEU A 497 19.17 -32.49 -5.24
CA LEU A 497 17.78 -32.92 -5.04
C LEU A 497 17.38 -32.86 -3.57
N LEU A 498 18.22 -33.38 -2.67
CA LEU A 498 18.00 -33.30 -1.23
C LEU A 498 17.86 -31.84 -0.76
N SER A 499 18.74 -30.96 -1.24
CA SER A 499 18.71 -29.54 -0.91
C SER A 499 17.43 -28.86 -1.39
N VAL A 500 16.91 -29.22 -2.57
CA VAL A 500 15.65 -28.69 -3.09
C VAL A 500 14.47 -29.17 -2.25
N VAL A 501 14.40 -30.46 -1.91
CA VAL A 501 13.32 -31.03 -1.07
C VAL A 501 13.29 -30.43 0.34
N ILE A 502 14.46 -30.24 0.96
CA ILE A 502 14.54 -29.59 2.28
C ILE A 502 14.09 -28.12 2.21
N ARG A 503 14.40 -27.42 1.11
CA ARG A 503 13.98 -26.01 0.94
C ARG A 503 12.48 -25.90 0.67
N THR A 504 11.91 -26.73 -0.21
CA THR A 504 10.47 -26.69 -0.52
C THR A 504 9.63 -27.11 0.68
N SER A 505 10.06 -28.09 1.47
CA SER A 505 9.38 -28.45 2.72
C SER A 505 9.36 -27.31 3.73
N LYS A 506 10.49 -26.59 3.92
CA LYS A 506 10.53 -25.38 4.75
C LYS A 506 9.59 -24.29 4.24
N ASP A 507 9.54 -24.06 2.93
CA ASP A 507 8.62 -23.07 2.36
C ASP A 507 7.14 -23.42 2.61
N ILE A 508 6.79 -24.71 2.56
CA ILE A 508 5.42 -25.18 2.88
C ILE A 508 5.09 -24.93 4.35
N VAL A 509 6.02 -25.19 5.27
CA VAL A 509 5.85 -24.91 6.71
C VAL A 509 5.68 -23.41 6.94
N ASP A 510 6.52 -22.57 6.33
CA ASP A 510 6.42 -21.11 6.43
C ASP A 510 5.07 -20.60 5.87
N MET A 511 4.60 -21.19 4.76
CA MET A 511 3.33 -20.88 4.13
C MET A 511 2.13 -21.22 5.02
N GLN A 512 2.22 -22.31 5.80
CA GLN A 512 1.21 -22.68 6.79
C GLN A 512 1.22 -21.74 8.01
N GLN A 513 2.40 -21.34 8.50
CA GLN A 513 2.52 -20.47 9.69
C GLN A 513 2.11 -19.02 9.43
N ILE A 514 2.51 -18.47 8.28
CA ILE A 514 2.26 -17.05 7.92
C ILE A 514 0.89 -16.88 7.23
N GLY A 515 0.42 -17.93 6.56
CA GLY A 515 -0.74 -17.95 5.69
C GLY A 515 -0.39 -17.62 4.23
N LEU A 516 -0.99 -18.37 3.31
CA LEU A 516 -0.76 -18.32 1.85
C LEU A 516 -0.71 -16.90 1.26
N ARG A 517 -1.72 -16.07 1.56
CA ARG A 517 -1.84 -14.74 0.97
C ARG A 517 -0.70 -13.82 1.40
N ARG A 518 -0.33 -13.86 2.69
CA ARG A 518 0.75 -13.03 3.24
C ARG A 518 2.11 -13.49 2.73
N TRP A 519 2.33 -14.80 2.68
CA TRP A 519 3.54 -15.39 2.11
C TRP A 519 3.74 -14.98 0.65
N TRP A 520 2.67 -15.01 -0.17
CA TRP A 520 2.75 -14.58 -1.57
C TRP A 520 3.05 -13.08 -1.72
N ILE A 521 2.41 -12.23 -0.92
CA ILE A 521 2.70 -10.78 -0.91
C ILE A 521 4.16 -10.51 -0.52
N ALA A 522 4.68 -11.22 0.47
CA ALA A 522 6.07 -11.07 0.91
C ALA A 522 7.09 -11.50 -0.17
N ILE A 523 6.81 -12.58 -0.91
CA ILE A 523 7.71 -13.09 -1.95
C ILE A 523 7.59 -12.32 -3.26
N SER A 524 6.38 -11.96 -3.68
CA SER A 524 6.14 -11.16 -4.89
C SER A 524 6.77 -9.76 -4.83
N ALA A 525 7.10 -9.26 -3.64
CA ALA A 525 7.89 -8.05 -3.49
C ALA A 525 9.32 -8.16 -4.06
N PHE A 526 9.82 -9.40 -4.24
CA PHE A 526 11.18 -9.72 -4.69
C PHE A 526 11.17 -10.67 -5.89
N PRO A 527 11.23 -10.16 -7.13
CA PRO A 527 11.15 -11.00 -8.33
C PRO A 527 12.30 -12.02 -8.41
N GLU A 528 13.49 -11.71 -7.89
CA GLU A 528 14.64 -12.62 -7.91
C GLU A 528 14.38 -13.86 -7.04
N LYS A 529 13.61 -13.70 -5.96
CA LYS A 529 13.22 -14.81 -5.08
C LYS A 529 12.08 -15.63 -5.69
N VAL A 530 11.12 -15.00 -6.36
CA VAL A 530 10.07 -15.69 -7.14
C VAL A 530 10.71 -16.58 -8.20
N LEU A 531 11.67 -16.05 -8.96
CA LEU A 531 12.37 -16.77 -10.01
C LEU A 531 13.14 -17.97 -9.45
N HIS A 532 13.78 -17.81 -8.29
CA HIS A 532 14.42 -18.92 -7.58
C HIS A 532 13.42 -20.01 -7.16
N LYS A 533 12.25 -19.64 -6.63
CA LYS A 533 11.20 -20.64 -6.28
C LYS A 533 10.68 -21.36 -7.52
N ALA A 534 10.47 -20.65 -8.62
CA ALA A 534 10.11 -21.27 -9.89
C ALA A 534 11.19 -22.27 -10.35
N SER A 535 12.48 -21.91 -10.23
CA SER A 535 13.59 -22.81 -10.57
C SER A 535 13.61 -24.09 -9.71
N GLN A 536 13.20 -24.01 -8.44
CA GLN A 536 13.11 -25.17 -7.55
C GLN A 536 11.99 -26.14 -7.98
N VAL A 537 10.85 -25.60 -8.43
CA VAL A 537 9.76 -26.41 -8.98
C VAL A 537 10.20 -27.06 -10.30
N VAL A 538 10.88 -26.31 -11.18
CA VAL A 538 11.45 -26.85 -12.42
C VAL A 538 12.47 -27.96 -12.15
N LEU A 539 13.35 -27.80 -11.14
CA LEU A 539 14.29 -28.84 -10.71
C LEU A 539 13.59 -30.12 -10.24
N LEU A 540 12.46 -30.01 -9.56
CA LEU A 540 11.65 -31.19 -9.20
C LEU A 540 11.01 -31.84 -10.42
N MET A 541 10.56 -31.06 -11.41
CA MET A 541 10.01 -31.57 -12.67
C MET A 541 11.06 -32.21 -13.58
N ILE A 542 12.34 -31.84 -13.45
CA ILE A 542 13.44 -32.44 -14.22
C ILE A 542 13.60 -33.94 -13.90
N VAL A 543 13.36 -34.37 -12.65
CA VAL A 543 13.50 -35.78 -12.25
C VAL A 543 12.59 -36.72 -13.05
N PRO A 544 11.25 -36.53 -13.12
CA PRO A 544 10.39 -37.38 -13.92
C PRO A 544 10.68 -37.29 -15.42
N ILE A 545 11.04 -36.10 -15.94
CA ILE A 545 11.41 -35.93 -17.36
C ILE A 545 12.65 -36.75 -17.71
N ARG A 546 13.65 -36.79 -16.81
CA ARG A 546 14.84 -37.63 -16.99
C ARG A 546 14.51 -39.12 -16.97
N THR A 547 13.57 -39.57 -16.15
CA THR A 547 13.11 -40.98 -16.17
C THR A 547 12.32 -41.32 -17.42
N ALA A 548 11.61 -40.34 -18.01
CA ALA A 548 10.84 -40.50 -19.24
C ALA A 548 11.71 -40.43 -20.52
N CYS A 549 13.03 -40.28 -20.39
CA CYS A 549 13.97 -40.19 -21.52
C CYS A 549 13.91 -41.38 -22.49
N PHE A 550 13.50 -42.55 -22.01
CA PHE A 550 13.34 -43.75 -22.85
C PHE A 550 12.16 -43.67 -23.85
N ILE A 551 11.18 -42.82 -23.59
CA ILE A 551 9.90 -42.80 -24.32
C ILE A 551 10.02 -42.00 -25.63
N HIS A 552 10.72 -40.86 -25.62
CA HIS A 552 10.83 -40.00 -26.80
C HIS A 552 12.10 -39.12 -26.78
N PRO A 553 12.82 -38.95 -27.91
CA PRO A 553 14.04 -38.15 -28.00
C PRO A 553 13.87 -36.66 -27.63
N VAL A 554 12.66 -36.11 -27.82
CA VAL A 554 12.31 -34.72 -27.41
C VAL A 554 12.45 -34.50 -25.90
N MET A 555 12.33 -35.56 -25.08
CA MET A 555 12.49 -35.43 -23.62
C MET A 555 13.93 -35.09 -23.21
N LEU A 556 14.92 -35.53 -23.98
CA LEU A 556 16.32 -35.17 -23.76
C LEU A 556 16.58 -33.70 -24.07
N LEU A 557 15.99 -33.19 -25.17
CA LEU A 557 16.04 -31.76 -25.51
C LEU A 557 15.36 -30.92 -24.42
N LEU A 558 14.19 -31.37 -23.94
CA LEU A 558 13.45 -30.69 -22.87
C LEU A 558 14.26 -30.63 -21.56
N ASP A 559 14.94 -31.72 -21.15
CA ASP A 559 15.81 -31.72 -19.98
C ASP A 559 16.97 -30.72 -20.11
N ASN A 560 17.63 -30.66 -21.28
CA ASN A 560 18.69 -29.69 -21.54
C ASN A 560 18.21 -28.24 -21.45
N VAL A 561 17.10 -27.92 -22.12
CA VAL A 561 16.51 -26.57 -22.12
C VAL A 561 16.07 -26.17 -20.71
N MET A 562 15.40 -27.06 -19.99
CA MET A 562 14.96 -26.81 -18.61
C MET A 562 16.15 -26.64 -17.66
N THR A 563 17.23 -27.40 -17.83
CA THR A 563 18.45 -27.27 -17.03
C THR A 563 19.13 -25.91 -17.27
N ILE A 564 19.25 -25.47 -18.53
CA ILE A 564 19.80 -24.14 -18.87
C ILE A 564 18.93 -23.03 -18.26
N ALA A 565 17.60 -23.15 -18.37
CA ALA A 565 16.68 -22.20 -17.76
C ALA A 565 16.87 -22.11 -16.23
N VAL A 566 17.05 -23.25 -15.55
CA VAL A 566 17.32 -23.28 -14.10
C VAL A 566 18.63 -22.57 -13.76
N VAL A 567 19.71 -22.76 -14.53
CA VAL A 567 20.99 -22.07 -14.28
C VAL A 567 20.80 -20.55 -14.34
N LEU A 568 20.12 -20.05 -15.37
CA LEU A 568 19.84 -18.62 -15.51
C LEU A 568 18.95 -18.09 -14.37
N MET A 569 17.89 -18.81 -14.04
CA MET A 569 16.97 -18.43 -12.96
C MET A 569 17.64 -18.42 -11.58
N THR A 570 18.48 -19.43 -11.29
CA THR A 570 19.16 -19.56 -10.00
C THR A 570 20.26 -18.52 -9.85
N THR A 571 21.09 -18.29 -10.86
CA THR A 571 22.16 -17.27 -10.82
C THR A 571 21.64 -15.86 -10.53
N MET A 572 20.49 -15.50 -11.09
CA MET A 572 19.80 -14.22 -10.80
C MET A 572 19.41 -14.07 -9.32
N HIS A 573 19.24 -15.16 -8.58
CA HIS A 573 18.96 -15.12 -7.14
C HIS A 573 20.11 -14.50 -6.32
N PHE A 574 21.34 -14.47 -6.84
CA PHE A 574 22.45 -13.80 -6.16
C PHE A 574 22.18 -12.29 -5.95
N LEU A 575 21.51 -11.65 -6.90
CA LEU A 575 21.16 -10.22 -6.82
C LEU A 575 20.27 -9.88 -5.62
N PHE A 576 19.46 -10.83 -5.14
CA PHE A 576 18.66 -10.67 -3.92
C PHE A 576 19.55 -10.40 -2.69
N TYR A 577 20.67 -11.11 -2.55
CA TYR A 577 21.58 -10.92 -1.43
C TYR A 577 22.36 -9.60 -1.54
N CYS A 578 22.71 -9.19 -2.76
CA CYS A 578 23.33 -7.88 -3.02
C CYS A 578 22.45 -6.71 -2.61
N ARG A 579 21.13 -6.84 -2.74
CA ARG A 579 20.14 -5.83 -2.36
C ARG A 579 20.16 -5.50 -0.85
N GLY A 580 20.45 -6.49 -0.01
CA GLY A 580 20.49 -6.32 1.45
C GLY A 580 21.75 -5.61 1.96
N MET A 581 22.75 -5.37 1.12
CA MET A 581 24.02 -4.75 1.51
C MET A 581 23.99 -3.24 1.28
N LYS A 582 24.47 -2.45 2.25
CA LYS A 582 24.48 -0.97 2.21
C LYS A 582 25.24 -0.38 1.03
N PHE A 583 26.37 -0.98 0.65
CA PHE A 583 27.20 -0.49 -0.45
C PHE A 583 26.66 -0.87 -1.84
N VAL A 584 26.22 -2.12 -2.02
CA VAL A 584 25.85 -2.67 -3.34
C VAL A 584 24.35 -2.48 -3.65
N GLY A 585 23.51 -2.41 -2.63
CA GLY A 585 22.05 -2.45 -2.78
C GLY A 585 21.45 -1.29 -3.58
N PRO A 586 21.85 -0.01 -3.35
CA PRO A 586 21.35 1.10 -4.16
C PRO A 586 21.67 0.92 -5.66
N PHE A 587 22.87 0.44 -5.98
CA PHE A 587 23.27 0.16 -7.35
C PHE A 587 22.38 -0.90 -8.02
N VAL A 588 22.08 -2.00 -7.32
CA VAL A 588 21.17 -3.05 -7.84
C VAL A 588 19.77 -2.49 -8.14
N LEU A 589 19.26 -1.59 -7.29
CA LEU A 589 17.96 -0.96 -7.52
C LEU A 589 17.98 0.02 -8.70
N MET A 590 19.08 0.75 -8.89
CA MET A 590 19.26 1.61 -10.06
C MET A 590 19.22 0.78 -11.35
N VAL A 591 19.99 -0.31 -11.41
CA VAL A 591 19.99 -1.23 -12.56
C VAL A 591 18.59 -1.77 -12.83
N TYR A 592 17.87 -2.23 -11.81
CA TYR A 592 16.50 -2.73 -11.95
C TYR A 592 15.53 -1.68 -12.52
N LYS A 593 15.60 -0.44 -12.01
CA LYS A 593 14.76 0.67 -12.49
C LYS A 593 15.05 1.04 -13.95
N ILE A 594 16.33 1.01 -14.33
CA ILE A 594 16.77 1.27 -15.71
C ILE A 594 16.21 0.20 -16.65
N ILE A 595 16.30 -1.08 -16.27
CA ILE A 595 15.82 -2.20 -17.09
C ILE A 595 14.31 -2.12 -17.33
N ILE A 596 13.51 -1.92 -16.27
CA ILE A 596 12.05 -1.95 -16.41
C ILE A 596 11.49 -0.67 -17.04
N GLY A 597 12.05 0.49 -16.71
CA GLY A 597 11.50 1.77 -17.16
C GLY A 597 11.99 2.16 -18.55
N ASP A 598 13.31 2.19 -18.73
CA ASP A 598 13.95 2.90 -19.84
C ASP A 598 14.35 1.94 -20.95
N MET A 599 14.80 0.72 -20.60
CA MET A 599 15.23 -0.25 -21.59
C MET A 599 14.10 -0.84 -22.43
N LEU A 600 12.89 -1.00 -21.87
CA LEU A 600 11.74 -1.49 -22.66
C LEU A 600 11.30 -0.49 -23.74
N ARG A 601 11.27 0.81 -23.43
CA ARG A 601 10.92 1.85 -24.42
C ARG A 601 11.95 1.91 -25.54
N PHE A 602 13.22 1.84 -25.16
CA PHE A 602 14.30 1.76 -26.13
C PHE A 602 14.23 0.50 -26.98
N LEU A 603 14.04 -0.68 -26.36
CA LEU A 603 13.95 -1.96 -27.06
C LEU A 603 12.81 -1.95 -28.08
N LEU A 604 11.69 -1.31 -27.79
CA LEU A 604 10.60 -1.12 -28.75
C LEU A 604 11.05 -0.31 -29.97
N ILE A 605 11.63 0.87 -29.77
CA ILE A 605 12.11 1.73 -30.88
C ILE A 605 13.20 0.99 -31.66
N TYR A 606 14.19 0.43 -30.97
CA TYR A 606 15.28 -0.34 -31.56
C TYR A 606 14.76 -1.56 -32.34
N SER A 607 13.75 -2.28 -31.85
CA SER A 607 13.15 -3.42 -32.56
C SER A 607 12.51 -3.03 -33.88
N VAL A 608 11.89 -1.84 -33.98
CA VAL A 608 11.32 -1.34 -35.24
C VAL A 608 12.42 -1.11 -36.27
N PHE A 609 13.54 -0.50 -35.87
CA PHE A 609 14.69 -0.31 -36.77
C PHE A 609 15.34 -1.63 -37.16
N VAL A 610 15.60 -2.53 -36.19
CA VAL A 610 16.18 -3.86 -36.49
C VAL A 610 15.30 -4.65 -37.44
N LEU A 611 13.98 -4.70 -37.19
CA LEU A 611 13.04 -5.42 -38.07
C LEU A 611 13.00 -4.83 -39.48
N GLY A 612 12.95 -3.50 -39.60
CA GLY A 612 12.94 -2.81 -40.89
C GLY A 612 14.19 -3.10 -41.72
N PHE A 613 15.38 -3.01 -41.12
CA PHE A 613 16.63 -3.29 -41.81
C PHE A 613 16.89 -4.79 -42.04
N ALA A 614 16.51 -5.66 -41.09
CA ALA A 614 16.69 -7.10 -41.22
C ALA A 614 15.86 -7.69 -42.37
N GLN A 615 14.55 -7.42 -42.40
CA GLN A 615 13.65 -8.01 -43.40
C GLN A 615 13.65 -7.23 -44.73
N GLY A 616 13.63 -5.89 -44.66
CA GLY A 616 13.45 -5.05 -45.84
C GLY A 616 14.74 -4.83 -46.66
N THR A 617 15.90 -4.88 -46.03
CA THR A 617 17.17 -4.51 -46.67
C THR A 617 18.16 -5.66 -46.72
N PHE A 618 18.59 -6.18 -45.57
CA PHE A 618 19.69 -7.14 -45.54
C PHE A 618 19.28 -8.53 -46.05
N TYR A 619 18.10 -9.01 -45.70
CA TYR A 619 17.58 -10.28 -46.24
C TYR A 619 17.53 -10.27 -47.78
N VAL A 620 17.02 -9.20 -48.38
CA VAL A 620 16.91 -9.07 -49.85
C VAL A 620 18.29 -8.95 -50.51
N ILE A 621 19.21 -8.19 -49.92
CA ILE A 621 20.55 -7.99 -50.46
C ILE A 621 21.37 -9.27 -50.41
N PHE A 622 21.37 -9.98 -49.27
CA PHE A 622 22.09 -11.24 -49.12
C PHE A 622 21.51 -12.35 -50.02
N HIS A 623 20.19 -12.37 -50.23
CA HIS A 623 19.59 -13.28 -51.21
C HIS A 623 19.96 -12.90 -52.65
N SER A 624 20.07 -11.61 -52.97
CA SER A 624 20.54 -11.15 -54.28
C SER A 624 22.01 -11.51 -54.53
N CYS A 625 22.84 -11.47 -53.48
CA CYS A 625 24.24 -11.91 -53.52
C CYS A 625 24.35 -13.44 -53.69
N GLU A 626 23.49 -14.21 -53.02
CA GLU A 626 23.38 -15.66 -53.20
C GLU A 626 23.05 -16.01 -54.66
N MET A 627 22.06 -15.34 -55.25
CA MET A 627 21.69 -15.55 -56.65
C MET A 627 22.84 -15.22 -57.60
N ALA A 628 23.55 -14.11 -57.38
CA ALA A 628 24.72 -13.74 -58.19
C ALA A 628 25.87 -14.75 -58.05
N GLU A 629 26.06 -15.34 -56.86
CA GLU A 629 27.05 -16.39 -56.65
C GLU A 629 26.67 -17.69 -57.35
N THR A 630 25.38 -18.06 -57.36
CA THR A 630 24.93 -19.22 -58.14
C THR A 630 25.10 -19.03 -59.64
N ASP A 631 24.95 -17.80 -60.16
CA ASP A 631 25.18 -17.47 -61.57
C ASP A 631 26.68 -17.51 -61.91
N TYR A 632 27.54 -16.97 -61.05
CA TYR A 632 29.00 -17.08 -61.18
C TYR A 632 29.47 -18.54 -61.19
N ARG A 633 28.94 -19.36 -60.27
CA ARG A 633 29.24 -20.79 -60.19
C ARG A 633 28.85 -21.53 -61.47
N LYS A 634 27.66 -21.26 -62.01
CA LYS A 634 27.17 -21.85 -63.27
C LYS A 634 28.05 -21.46 -64.46
N LYS A 635 28.49 -20.20 -64.53
CA LYS A 635 29.36 -19.70 -65.62
C LYS A 635 30.76 -20.29 -65.61
N ASN A 636 31.28 -20.60 -64.42
CA ASN A 636 32.65 -21.09 -64.24
C ASN A 636 32.72 -22.62 -64.01
N GLY A 637 31.60 -23.34 -64.13
CA GLY A 637 31.56 -24.81 -64.04
C GLY A 637 31.91 -25.40 -62.66
N LEU A 638 31.83 -24.61 -61.58
CA LEU A 638 32.19 -25.05 -60.22
C LEU A 638 31.02 -25.80 -59.54
N SER A 639 31.35 -26.76 -58.68
CA SER A 639 30.38 -27.46 -57.82
C SER A 639 30.04 -26.64 -56.56
N LYS A 640 28.97 -27.00 -55.86
CA LYS A 640 28.56 -26.35 -54.59
C LYS A 640 29.64 -26.49 -53.49
N ASP A 641 30.38 -27.60 -53.52
CA ASP A 641 31.34 -28.00 -52.50
C ASP A 641 32.74 -27.42 -52.72
N ASP A 642 33.01 -26.86 -53.90
CA ASP A 642 34.32 -26.26 -54.19
C ASP A 642 34.53 -25.01 -53.33
N ASP A 643 35.65 -24.95 -52.61
CA ASP A 643 36.05 -23.80 -51.79
C ASP A 643 37.07 -22.96 -52.55
N TYR A 644 36.71 -21.72 -52.87
CA TYR A 644 37.56 -20.78 -53.59
C TYR A 644 37.55 -19.42 -52.92
N LYS A 645 38.65 -18.67 -53.09
CA LYS A 645 38.83 -17.36 -52.48
C LYS A 645 37.76 -16.37 -52.97
N GLY A 646 36.98 -15.81 -52.04
CA GLY A 646 35.86 -14.92 -52.35
C GLY A 646 34.54 -15.66 -52.65
N LYS A 647 34.35 -16.87 -52.09
CA LYS A 647 33.07 -17.57 -52.05
C LYS A 647 32.10 -16.81 -51.15
N PHE A 648 30.92 -16.49 -51.67
CA PHE A 648 29.87 -15.85 -50.89
C PHE A 648 29.01 -16.90 -50.19
N GLU A 649 28.96 -16.85 -48.86
CA GLU A 649 28.05 -17.68 -48.05
C GLU A 649 26.87 -16.84 -47.58
N ASN A 650 25.65 -17.31 -47.87
CA ASN A 650 24.44 -16.65 -47.38
C ASN A 650 24.25 -16.95 -45.88
N ILE A 651 24.77 -16.01 -45.10
CA ILE A 651 24.71 -15.93 -43.65
C ILE A 651 23.27 -15.66 -43.15
N MET A 652 22.35 -15.16 -43.98
CA MET A 652 21.04 -14.64 -43.56
C MET A 652 19.85 -15.39 -44.22
N TYR A 653 19.92 -16.72 -44.30
CA TYR A 653 19.02 -17.54 -45.11
C TYR A 653 17.55 -17.59 -44.61
N PRO A 654 17.24 -17.72 -43.30
CA PRO A 654 15.87 -17.54 -42.80
C PRO A 654 15.67 -16.19 -42.06
N PRO A 655 14.44 -15.62 -42.08
CA PRO A 655 14.16 -14.26 -41.57
C PRO A 655 14.37 -14.10 -40.06
N ASN A 656 14.23 -15.19 -39.29
CA ASN A 656 14.54 -15.23 -37.86
C ASN A 656 16.05 -15.17 -37.58
N GLU A 657 16.87 -15.84 -38.40
CA GLU A 657 18.33 -15.80 -38.30
C GLU A 657 18.88 -14.46 -38.79
N ALA A 658 18.29 -13.88 -39.83
CA ALA A 658 18.61 -12.52 -40.27
C ALA A 658 18.40 -11.51 -39.13
N LEU A 659 17.28 -11.59 -38.41
CA LEU A 659 17.01 -10.76 -37.24
C LEU A 659 18.06 -10.95 -36.14
N MET A 660 18.38 -12.21 -35.79
CA MET A 660 19.37 -12.52 -34.76
C MET A 660 20.76 -11.98 -35.14
N ARG A 661 21.20 -12.20 -36.38
CA ARG A 661 22.50 -11.74 -36.87
C ARG A 661 22.60 -10.22 -36.96
N MET A 662 21.49 -9.52 -37.24
CA MET A 662 21.43 -8.05 -37.17
C MET A 662 21.60 -7.53 -35.74
N ILE A 663 21.00 -8.21 -34.75
CA ILE A 663 21.22 -7.87 -33.33
C ILE A 663 22.69 -8.10 -32.96
N ILE A 664 23.27 -9.24 -33.32
CA ILE A 664 24.68 -9.56 -33.06
C ILE A 664 25.61 -8.55 -33.72
N MET A 665 25.29 -8.12 -34.95
CA MET A 665 26.02 -7.09 -35.67
C MET A 665 26.03 -5.76 -34.90
N SER A 666 24.90 -5.33 -34.35
CA SER A 666 24.81 -4.11 -33.53
C SER A 666 25.57 -4.16 -32.20
N VAL A 667 25.87 -5.37 -31.69
CA VAL A 667 26.65 -5.57 -30.45
C VAL A 667 28.15 -5.46 -30.72
N GLY A 668 28.60 -5.64 -31.98
CA GLY A 668 29.99 -5.38 -32.38
C GLY A 668 30.60 -6.37 -33.37
N GLU A 669 29.91 -7.45 -33.77
CA GLU A 669 30.45 -8.42 -34.75
C GLU A 669 30.24 -7.97 -36.21
N PHE A 670 30.49 -6.70 -36.52
CA PHE A 670 30.26 -6.10 -37.83
C PHE A 670 31.27 -6.56 -38.91
N GLY A 671 32.47 -6.97 -38.49
CA GLY A 671 33.56 -7.35 -39.40
C GLY A 671 33.26 -8.59 -40.25
N ALA A 672 32.60 -9.60 -39.68
CA ALA A 672 32.24 -10.83 -40.40
C ALA A 672 31.17 -10.56 -41.47
N VAL A 673 30.16 -9.75 -41.14
CA VAL A 673 29.09 -9.37 -42.07
C VAL A 673 29.63 -8.49 -43.20
N TYR A 674 30.49 -7.53 -42.87
CA TYR A 674 31.09 -6.65 -43.88
C TYR A 674 32.01 -7.42 -44.84
N LYS A 675 32.78 -8.40 -44.35
CA LYS A 675 33.63 -9.26 -45.20
C LYS A 675 32.79 -10.02 -46.23
N ASN A 676 31.70 -10.66 -45.79
CA ASN A 676 30.80 -11.39 -46.69
C ASN A 676 30.09 -10.46 -47.68
N LEU A 677 29.73 -9.25 -47.25
CA LEU A 677 29.17 -8.24 -48.14
C LEU A 677 30.20 -7.71 -49.16
N ASN A 678 31.48 -7.68 -48.81
CA ASN A 678 32.56 -7.30 -49.73
C ASN A 678 32.87 -8.39 -50.76
N ASP A 679 32.71 -9.66 -50.38
CA ASP A 679 32.87 -10.81 -51.27
C ASP A 679 31.66 -11.01 -52.20
N CYS A 680 30.57 -10.25 -52.01
CA CYS A 680 29.42 -10.27 -52.90
C CYS A 680 29.73 -9.68 -54.29
N LYS A 681 29.46 -10.47 -55.34
CA LYS A 681 29.72 -10.13 -56.75
C LYS A 681 28.57 -9.38 -57.44
N SER A 682 27.43 -9.19 -56.78
CA SER A 682 26.25 -8.49 -57.33
C SER A 682 26.47 -6.97 -57.42
N ARG A 683 25.84 -6.31 -58.39
CA ARG A 683 25.80 -4.84 -58.48
C ARG A 683 25.13 -4.19 -57.26
N VAL A 684 24.29 -4.94 -56.55
CA VAL A 684 23.59 -4.51 -55.33
C VAL A 684 24.54 -4.40 -54.12
N ALA A 685 25.76 -4.95 -54.20
CA ALA A 685 26.74 -4.89 -53.11
C ALA A 685 27.11 -3.46 -52.70
N LEU A 686 27.17 -2.52 -53.67
CA LEU A 686 27.44 -1.11 -53.37
C LEU A 686 26.31 -0.48 -52.55
N GLN A 687 25.05 -0.76 -52.90
CA GLN A 687 23.87 -0.29 -52.16
C GLN A 687 23.85 -0.91 -50.75
N GLY A 688 24.21 -2.18 -50.62
CA GLY A 688 24.34 -2.84 -49.31
C GLY A 688 25.41 -2.21 -48.42
N LYS A 689 26.58 -1.83 -48.96
CA LYS A 689 27.65 -1.17 -48.18
C LYS A 689 27.21 0.21 -47.66
N ILE A 690 26.47 0.97 -48.46
CA ILE A 690 25.93 2.29 -48.06
C ILE A 690 24.88 2.09 -46.95
N LEU A 691 23.92 1.19 -47.13
CA LEU A 691 22.86 0.95 -46.15
C LEU A 691 23.39 0.35 -44.84
N PHE A 692 24.45 -0.46 -44.92
CA PHE A 692 25.20 -0.92 -43.74
C PHE A 692 25.83 0.21 -42.96
N THR A 693 26.48 1.15 -43.64
CA THR A 693 27.09 2.31 -42.98
C THR A 693 26.03 3.20 -42.33
N VAL A 694 24.89 3.39 -43.00
CA VAL A 694 23.74 4.15 -42.45
C VAL A 694 23.15 3.44 -41.24
N TYR A 695 22.94 2.12 -41.31
CA TYR A 695 22.42 1.34 -40.19
C TYR A 695 23.34 1.45 -38.96
N GLU A 696 24.64 1.30 -39.14
CA GLU A 696 25.60 1.38 -38.04
C GLU A 696 25.62 2.79 -37.41
N LEU A 697 25.56 3.84 -38.22
CA LEU A 697 25.46 5.21 -37.73
C LEU A 697 24.16 5.44 -36.96
N LEU A 698 23.03 4.96 -37.46
CA LEU A 698 21.74 5.09 -36.77
C LEU A 698 21.71 4.36 -35.44
N VAL A 699 22.19 3.11 -35.41
CA VAL A 699 22.25 2.29 -34.19
C VAL A 699 23.16 2.92 -33.14
N THR A 700 24.34 3.39 -33.54
CA THR A 700 25.28 4.07 -32.62
C THR A 700 24.68 5.36 -32.06
N LEU A 701 24.00 6.18 -32.88
CA LEU A 701 23.27 7.36 -32.40
C LEU A 701 22.15 6.99 -31.42
N MET A 702 21.40 5.93 -31.69
CA MET A 702 20.35 5.44 -30.80
C MET A 702 20.91 4.97 -29.46
N LEU A 703 22.02 4.22 -29.46
CA LEU A 703 22.70 3.75 -28.24
C LEU A 703 23.28 4.93 -27.44
N LEU A 704 23.85 5.93 -28.10
CA LEU A 704 24.32 7.16 -27.44
C LEU A 704 23.16 7.95 -26.81
N ASN A 705 22.04 8.10 -27.53
CA ASN A 705 20.85 8.76 -26.99
C ASN A 705 20.31 8.04 -25.76
N LEU A 706 20.34 6.71 -25.74
CA LEU A 706 20.02 5.92 -24.56
C LEU A 706 20.98 6.25 -23.40
N LEU A 707 22.29 6.20 -23.66
CA LEU A 707 23.30 6.44 -22.63
C LEU A 707 23.13 7.83 -22.00
N ILE A 708 22.93 8.85 -22.83
CA ILE A 708 22.72 10.24 -22.37
C ILE A 708 21.45 10.31 -21.51
N ALA A 709 20.33 9.78 -22.00
CA ALA A 709 19.07 9.80 -21.25
C ALA A 709 19.16 9.04 -19.92
N MET A 710 19.89 7.92 -19.90
CA MET A 710 20.12 7.11 -18.71
C MET A 710 20.98 7.86 -17.70
N MET A 711 22.14 8.38 -18.11
CA MET A 711 23.07 9.09 -17.24
C MET A 711 22.42 10.32 -16.58
N THR A 712 21.71 11.14 -17.36
CA THR A 712 21.01 12.32 -16.85
C THR A 712 19.96 11.94 -15.79
N ARG A 713 19.14 10.91 -16.06
CA ARG A 713 18.13 10.44 -15.12
C ARG A 713 18.73 9.77 -13.88
N THR A 714 19.87 9.08 -14.03
CA THR A 714 20.56 8.50 -12.87
C THR A 714 21.03 9.60 -11.92
N TYR A 715 21.59 10.70 -12.43
CA TYR A 715 22.08 11.80 -11.60
C TYR A 715 20.97 12.43 -10.74
N GLU A 716 19.82 12.73 -11.33
CA GLU A 716 18.71 13.37 -10.62
C GLU A 716 18.05 12.47 -9.55
N LYS A 717 18.11 11.14 -9.73
CA LYS A 717 17.36 10.18 -8.90
C LYS A 717 18.18 9.54 -7.78
N ILE A 718 19.50 9.78 -7.69
CA ILE A 718 20.36 9.11 -6.69
C ILE A 718 19.84 9.28 -5.25
N ALA A 719 19.46 10.50 -4.85
CA ALA A 719 18.96 10.74 -3.50
C ALA A 719 17.64 10.00 -3.19
N GLU A 720 16.72 9.95 -4.16
CA GLU A 720 15.48 9.17 -4.03
C GLU A 720 15.77 7.66 -3.96
N THR A 721 16.72 7.18 -4.76
CA THR A 721 17.09 5.75 -4.80
C THR A 721 17.71 5.27 -3.50
N GLU A 722 18.42 6.13 -2.76
CA GLU A 722 18.94 5.77 -1.43
C GLU A 722 17.80 5.52 -0.44
N LYS A 723 16.81 6.42 -0.39
CA LYS A 723 15.65 6.25 0.51
C LYS A 723 14.79 5.06 0.12
N GLU A 724 14.59 4.83 -1.18
CA GLU A 724 13.93 3.61 -1.65
C GLU A 724 14.72 2.35 -1.33
N TRP A 725 16.06 2.42 -1.40
CA TRP A 725 16.91 1.33 -0.97
C TRP A 725 16.70 1.02 0.51
N LYS A 726 16.64 2.04 1.39
CA LYS A 726 16.29 1.85 2.80
C LYS A 726 14.94 1.14 2.98
N ARG A 727 13.92 1.50 2.19
CA ARG A 727 12.62 0.78 2.17
C ARG A 727 12.79 -0.69 1.79
N GLN A 728 13.60 -0.99 0.77
CA GLN A 728 13.82 -2.37 0.33
C GLN A 728 14.64 -3.18 1.34
N TRP A 729 15.64 -2.56 1.96
CA TRP A 729 16.39 -3.14 3.06
C TRP A 729 15.47 -3.46 4.24
N ALA A 730 14.56 -2.54 4.60
CA ALA A 730 13.53 -2.78 5.60
C ALA A 730 12.62 -3.97 5.21
N LYS A 731 12.18 -4.08 3.95
CA LYS A 731 11.41 -5.25 3.47
C LYS A 731 12.19 -6.55 3.64
N VAL A 732 13.51 -6.55 3.39
CA VAL A 732 14.36 -7.74 3.60
C VAL A 732 14.40 -8.10 5.10
N ILE A 733 14.56 -7.11 5.99
CA ILE A 733 14.55 -7.34 7.44
C ILE A 733 13.21 -7.94 7.90
N LEU A 734 12.08 -7.34 7.50
CA LEU A 734 10.75 -7.84 7.87
C LEU A 734 10.46 -9.24 7.29
N MET A 735 10.96 -9.52 6.08
CA MET A 735 10.86 -10.86 5.49
C MET A 735 11.69 -11.89 6.27
N LEU A 736 12.89 -11.51 6.75
CA LEU A 736 13.72 -12.38 7.59
C LEU A 736 13.09 -12.59 8.97
N GLU A 737 12.44 -11.57 9.52
CA GLU A 737 11.70 -11.63 10.79
C GLU A 737 10.53 -12.61 10.71
N GLN A 738 9.81 -12.65 9.59
CA GLN A 738 8.74 -13.63 9.35
C GLN A 738 9.26 -15.07 9.38
N SER A 739 10.51 -15.32 9.01
CA SER A 739 11.12 -16.67 9.03
C SER A 739 11.61 -17.14 10.41
N LEU A 740 11.52 -16.29 11.43
CA LEU A 740 11.87 -16.63 12.81
C LEU A 740 10.67 -17.25 13.53
N THR A 741 10.94 -18.12 14.50
CA THR A 741 9.90 -18.60 15.44
C THR A 741 9.50 -17.49 16.42
N ASN A 742 8.31 -17.57 17.01
CA ASN A 742 7.83 -16.54 17.97
C ASN A 742 8.80 -16.34 19.15
N ALA A 743 9.40 -17.42 19.66
CA ALA A 743 10.38 -17.37 20.75
C ALA A 743 11.67 -16.65 20.33
N GLU A 744 12.19 -16.93 19.13
CA GLU A 744 13.37 -16.25 18.60
C GLU A 744 13.11 -14.76 18.37
N ARG A 745 11.91 -14.39 17.89
CA ARG A 745 11.51 -12.98 17.71
C ARG A 745 11.50 -12.24 19.04
N LEU A 746 10.91 -12.84 20.07
CA LEU A 746 10.84 -12.24 21.40
C LEU A 746 12.23 -12.08 22.03
N MET A 747 13.11 -13.07 21.88
CA MET A 747 14.52 -12.97 22.29
C MET A 747 15.28 -11.89 21.52
N ALA A 748 15.03 -11.77 20.22
CA ALA A 748 15.60 -10.67 19.41
C ALA A 748 15.11 -9.31 19.92
N MET A 749 13.81 -9.15 20.18
CA MET A 749 13.22 -7.93 20.75
C MET A 749 13.87 -7.53 22.07
N TYR A 750 14.12 -8.49 22.96
CA TYR A 750 14.76 -8.24 24.25
C TYR A 750 16.21 -7.73 24.14
N SER A 751 16.90 -8.05 23.06
CA SER A 751 18.30 -7.62 22.87
C SER A 751 18.44 -6.14 22.56
N TYR A 752 17.47 -5.53 21.87
CA TYR A 752 17.52 -4.12 21.47
C TYR A 752 16.55 -3.21 22.26
N SER A 753 15.73 -3.77 23.15
CA SER A 753 14.76 -3.03 23.97
C SER A 753 15.15 -2.98 25.45
N ARG A 754 14.60 -2.01 26.19
CA ARG A 754 14.72 -1.91 27.65
C ARG A 754 13.33 -1.81 28.30
N PRO A 755 13.13 -2.34 29.51
CA PRO A 755 11.86 -2.18 30.22
C PRO A 755 11.63 -0.71 30.60
N LEU A 756 10.37 -0.27 30.53
CA LEU A 756 9.96 1.10 30.86
C LEU A 756 9.42 1.17 32.30
N GLY A 757 10.16 1.83 33.18
CA GLY A 757 9.77 1.98 34.59
C GLY A 757 9.87 0.67 35.38
N SER A 758 8.92 0.44 36.30
CA SER A 758 8.83 -0.78 37.12
C SER A 758 8.12 -1.94 36.41
N ASP A 759 7.32 -1.64 35.39
CA ASP A 759 6.60 -2.65 34.62
C ASP A 759 7.52 -3.29 33.59
N LYS A 760 7.76 -4.60 33.73
CA LYS A 760 8.63 -5.36 32.82
C LYS A 760 7.93 -5.70 31.49
N ALA A 761 6.60 -5.59 31.45
CA ALA A 761 5.82 -5.90 30.24
C ALA A 761 6.06 -4.84 29.16
N ARG A 762 5.97 -3.56 29.54
CA ARG A 762 6.16 -2.44 28.61
C ARG A 762 7.63 -2.21 28.32
N ARG A 763 7.97 -2.16 27.04
CA ARG A 763 9.35 -1.95 26.60
C ARG A 763 9.49 -0.71 25.75
N ALA A 764 10.69 -0.15 25.81
CA ALA A 764 11.07 1.04 25.07
C ALA A 764 12.38 0.82 24.32
N PHE A 765 12.45 1.45 23.15
CA PHE A 765 13.67 1.58 22.37
C PHE A 765 14.39 2.86 22.78
N VAL A 766 15.63 2.70 23.21
CA VAL A 766 16.42 3.79 23.77
C VAL A 766 17.40 4.30 22.73
N VAL A 767 17.21 5.56 22.36
CA VAL A 767 18.03 6.27 21.38
C VAL A 767 18.81 7.37 22.09
N ARG A 768 20.05 7.59 21.64
CA ARG A 768 20.91 8.68 22.10
C ARG A 768 21.02 9.69 20.99
N LEU A 769 20.43 10.87 21.19
CA LEU A 769 20.48 11.96 20.21
C LEU A 769 21.38 13.07 20.75
N LYS A 770 22.11 13.71 19.83
CA LYS A 770 22.71 15.02 20.09
C LYS A 770 21.63 16.08 19.88
N SER A 771 21.41 16.93 20.86
CA SER A 771 20.49 18.06 20.80
C SER A 771 21.10 19.13 19.90
N ASP A 772 20.54 19.31 18.71
CA ASP A 772 20.90 20.46 17.88
C ASP A 772 20.21 21.70 18.45
N HIS A 773 21.00 22.65 18.98
CA HIS A 773 20.54 23.93 19.54
C HIS A 773 19.74 24.83 18.57
N LYS A 774 19.42 24.37 17.35
CA LYS A 774 18.75 25.15 16.28
C LYS A 774 17.25 24.84 16.11
N LEU A 775 16.72 23.78 16.72
CA LEU A 775 15.29 23.50 16.72
C LEU A 775 14.70 24.00 18.04
N VAL A 776 14.22 25.24 18.04
CA VAL A 776 13.42 25.80 19.12
C VAL A 776 12.17 24.96 19.25
N ILE A 777 12.15 24.07 20.24
CA ILE A 777 10.96 23.37 20.69
C ILE A 777 10.02 24.44 21.26
N PRO A 778 8.70 24.42 20.96
CA PRO A 778 7.78 25.29 21.67
C PRO A 778 7.81 24.90 23.16
N GLU A 779 8.29 25.81 24.02
CA GLU A 779 8.44 25.64 25.48
C GLU A 779 7.20 25.07 26.18
N LYS A 780 6.01 25.17 25.54
CA LYS A 780 4.74 24.60 25.99
C LYS A 780 4.74 23.08 26.22
N ILE A 781 5.57 22.29 25.53
CA ILE A 781 5.57 20.82 25.72
C ILE A 781 6.36 20.41 26.97
N GLU A 782 7.43 21.15 27.33
CA GLU A 782 8.18 20.87 28.56
C GLU A 782 7.38 21.19 29.82
N TYR A 783 6.54 22.23 29.79
CA TYR A 783 5.70 22.64 30.93
C TYR A 783 4.67 21.58 31.34
N ILE A 784 4.29 20.66 30.43
CA ILE A 784 3.33 19.58 30.72
C ILE A 784 3.97 18.45 31.54
N ARG A 785 5.30 18.37 31.60
CA ARG A 785 6.04 17.24 32.20
C ARG A 785 6.92 17.68 33.36
N GLU A 786 6.31 18.09 34.46
CA GLU A 786 6.99 18.10 35.76
C GLU A 786 7.18 16.65 36.26
N LYS A 787 8.15 15.92 35.69
CA LYS A 787 8.75 14.74 36.33
C LYS A 787 10.17 15.12 36.77
N PRO A 788 10.64 14.67 37.94
CA PRO A 788 12.00 14.97 38.39
C PRO A 788 13.02 14.35 37.44
N ILE A 789 13.63 15.17 36.59
CA ILE A 789 14.72 14.75 35.69
C ILE A 789 15.99 14.70 36.51
N ILE A 790 16.65 13.53 36.56
CA ILE A 790 17.99 13.40 37.14
C ILE A 790 18.97 14.15 36.23
N ARG A 791 19.26 15.40 36.57
CA ARG A 791 20.37 16.15 35.97
C ARG A 791 21.66 15.64 36.60
N LEU A 792 22.41 14.83 35.87
CA LEU A 792 23.76 14.44 36.27
C LEU A 792 24.68 15.66 36.03
N SER A 793 24.89 16.49 37.06
CA SER A 793 25.89 17.55 37.03
C SER A 793 27.29 16.95 37.09
N GLN A 794 28.25 17.57 36.39
CA GLN A 794 29.64 17.13 36.23
C GLN A 794 30.46 16.99 37.54
N SER A 795 29.88 17.19 38.72
CA SER A 795 30.63 17.34 39.98
C SER A 795 30.88 16.06 40.78
N HIS A 796 30.35 14.89 40.43
CA HIS A 796 30.63 13.65 41.18
C HIS A 796 30.91 12.44 40.27
N LEU A 797 32.15 12.38 39.79
CA LEU A 797 32.74 11.19 39.18
C LEU A 797 33.37 10.33 40.30
N HIS A 798 32.55 9.53 41.00
CA HIS A 798 33.06 8.33 41.65
C HIS A 798 32.92 7.17 40.68
N VAL A 799 34.04 6.76 40.12
CA VAL A 799 34.22 5.54 39.33
C VAL A 799 33.87 4.35 40.21
N VAL A 800 32.68 3.78 40.04
CA VAL A 800 32.40 2.42 40.53
C VAL A 800 32.99 1.47 39.50
N GLY A 801 34.13 0.87 39.84
CA GLY A 801 34.76 -0.22 39.09
C GLY A 801 33.84 -1.46 38.99
N PRO A 802 34.20 -2.44 38.13
CA PRO A 802 33.33 -3.57 37.84
C PRO A 802 33.14 -4.46 39.07
N LEU A 803 31.89 -4.62 39.52
CA LEU A 803 31.53 -5.61 40.54
C LEU A 803 31.65 -7.04 39.97
N PRO A 804 32.12 -8.02 40.79
CA PRO A 804 32.65 -9.29 40.33
C PRO A 804 31.58 -10.31 39.92
N ARG A 805 31.98 -11.25 39.05
CA ARG A 805 31.19 -12.39 38.57
C ARG A 805 30.72 -13.27 39.75
N LEU A 806 29.41 -13.45 39.88
CA LEU A 806 28.80 -14.46 40.74
C LEU A 806 29.09 -15.87 40.21
N SER A 807 29.85 -16.64 40.98
CA SER A 807 30.07 -18.09 40.79
C SER A 807 28.95 -18.90 41.45
N HIS A 808 28.47 -19.92 40.73
CA HIS A 808 27.47 -20.92 41.16
C HIS A 808 27.77 -21.56 42.54
N PRO A 809 26.74 -21.92 43.33
CA PRO A 809 26.92 -22.81 44.48
C PRO A 809 26.90 -24.28 44.03
N ARG A 810 27.92 -25.04 44.43
CA ARG A 810 27.93 -26.51 44.37
C ARG A 810 27.16 -27.07 45.56
N MET A 811 26.27 -28.01 45.30
CA MET A 811 25.76 -28.97 46.28
C MET A 811 26.90 -29.86 46.77
N SER A 812 27.01 -30.05 48.08
CA SER A 812 27.40 -31.32 48.69
C SER A 812 27.24 -31.30 50.21
N GLN A 813 26.47 -32.29 50.68
CA GLN A 813 26.27 -32.82 52.04
C GLN A 813 25.34 -32.05 52.97
#